data_AF-A0A319DTV2-F1
#
_entry.id   AF-A0A319DTV2-F1
#
_cell.length_a   1.000
_cell.length_b   1.000
_cell.length_c   1.000
_cell.angle_alpha   90.00
_cell.angle_beta   90.00
_cell.angle_gamma   90.00
#
_symmetry.space_group_name_H-M   'P 1'
#
loop_
_entity.id
_entity.type
_entity.pdbx_description
1 polymer ?
#
loop_
_entity_poly.entity_id
_entity_poly.type
_entity_poly.pdbx_seq_one_letter_code
_entity_poly.pdbx_strand_id
1 'polypeptide(L)'
;MALLTLFFLSLVSLFSILAHADDEYFTVGDLSQYTTNGVATPVLTGSVIEITAVGDPAENGLLAFLSPEMQTSLKSTMDSDCADIDSKCYQEVLDVLEGSNRVLKSRSLNQRALEPRQVNVLAAGVVAVIGFLFPIFYKGDKVVPVPIKIPPEQIEDSFDLETATAIVVVTEDATTKQTITQAPEQDRATGLPATITTFASAGNGASAGDVGITLDSTVAAYLQALLSGSDTSNCEVGADFFSSSSLRTRSLDLTSVICGAENILAAGIGRDGYPDWLLMNQGRFPWTNAELVAALNTVVRWTLTKANRLNPTISASHLRGLAVGAFALSWVYFTNGVISTNNVIPSASLQGGPTATVCQSQTATQCGVECHVQPWAPQFACSTACSTVTSCDAQDALTTTLTATMTAVGSDPTVNSSAGQGQQIAVASYINPLSDPAAWNRLIAYDATKMPILVANVVNGPDSAVDTNWQDVIQRASNAGKTVLGYVRTGYLGVSDQKFQTRLGSGNLADWTAQIEEDVDMWYQLYGDYIGGIFFDEGWPTCGDNNEYVDLYKYINAYTKRAHPGALTVLNPGSPMASCFEDTMDTLLTFELSYDSYMNSYTANDWTPKDPQKLWHIVYNVPESAVGDVVKLANERGAGFLQLTDDTLPNPYDTLPADSYVQSMMDAISGGSPLNTDAASWASGSAAGTVTGLTVVTSDYSSAELSWDAASNALGYHVYSSGSLIASVPSSMTSITIGSLASGTSYTLYVTAVGGGGTLGSSSNQVTVATKSLPDGKTIINYKATPGESSTVIEADVLVPYSFVRLYIWDSVECDFDDDPGWSVNFKVDDYVCTHYMVEGTTLYSYNGVLPAGSTAPPWSWAVVSTITLDVSGYTYKWTLPLGTSTVDTSKFVVQAQGYNPLTNVFEPDPTAYDCKGSSMCTTPDLLKWCDHAVNTLYRDDDPFYHSTEVIDGDVYSSQSGNCWGDQTRGCGVFIQGDNCSISGNDLWNDYQNIRNVGGCKKCGSFHREDGCLVTVNYVYDCSNH
;
A
#
# COMPACT_ATOMS: atom_id res chain seq x y z
N MET A 1 -19.88 -11.46 30.13
CA MET A 1 -19.97 -12.94 30.08
C MET A 1 -21.38 -13.41 29.66
N ALA A 2 -21.90 -12.88 28.55
CA ALA A 2 -23.13 -13.36 27.90
C ALA A 2 -23.05 -13.13 26.38
N LEU A 3 -21.82 -13.15 25.85
CA LEU A 3 -21.46 -12.71 24.50
C LEU A 3 -20.42 -13.65 23.85
N LEU A 4 -20.27 -14.86 24.37
CA LEU A 4 -19.24 -15.84 23.95
C LEU A 4 -19.81 -17.20 23.54
N THR A 5 -21.13 -17.32 23.44
CA THR A 5 -21.87 -18.59 23.29
C THR A 5 -22.61 -18.74 21.96
N LEU A 6 -22.39 -17.85 21.00
CA LEU A 6 -23.09 -17.85 19.70
C LEU A 6 -22.22 -18.21 18.48
N PHE A 7 -20.92 -18.51 18.67
CA PHE A 7 -19.99 -18.82 17.58
C PHE A 7 -19.63 -20.33 17.49
N PHE A 8 -20.28 -21.17 18.31
CA PHE A 8 -19.91 -22.56 18.52
C PHE A 8 -21.18 -23.41 18.75
N LEU A 9 -22.00 -23.50 17.71
CA LEU A 9 -23.27 -24.26 17.72
C LEU A 9 -23.74 -24.68 16.30
N SER A 10 -22.89 -24.56 15.29
CA SER A 10 -23.16 -24.92 13.87
C SER A 10 -22.84 -26.38 13.51
N LEU A 11 -22.17 -27.13 14.39
CA LEU A 11 -21.38 -28.32 14.00
C LEU A 11 -22.14 -29.67 13.95
N VAL A 12 -23.47 -29.71 14.17
CA VAL A 12 -24.20 -30.97 14.47
C VAL A 12 -25.27 -31.37 13.43
N SER A 13 -25.40 -30.70 12.27
CA SER A 13 -26.58 -30.89 11.39
C SER A 13 -26.41 -31.11 9.87
N LEU A 14 -25.25 -31.59 9.40
CA LEU A 14 -25.10 -32.19 8.06
C LEU A 14 -24.50 -33.59 8.22
N PHE A 15 -24.96 -34.67 7.58
CA PHE A 15 -25.72 -34.85 6.33
C PHE A 15 -26.66 -36.07 6.37
N SER A 16 -27.42 -36.34 5.30
CA SER A 16 -27.70 -37.71 4.86
C SER A 16 -27.99 -37.82 3.35
N ILE A 17 -26.92 -37.98 2.55
CA ILE A 17 -26.85 -38.82 1.32
C ILE A 17 -27.76 -38.38 0.14
N LEU A 18 -27.35 -38.09 -1.12
CA LEU A 18 -26.13 -38.06 -1.96
C LEU A 18 -26.55 -37.27 -3.24
N ALA A 19 -25.72 -36.67 -4.13
CA ALA A 19 -24.27 -36.51 -4.29
C ALA A 19 -23.99 -35.32 -5.26
N HIS A 20 -22.72 -35.11 -5.63
CA HIS A 20 -22.25 -34.35 -6.82
C HIS A 20 -22.59 -32.86 -6.86
N ALA A 21 -22.13 -32.12 -5.86
CA ALA A 21 -21.36 -30.91 -6.12
C ALA A 21 -19.87 -31.31 -6.24
N ASP A 22 -19.00 -30.43 -6.76
CA ASP A 22 -17.56 -30.63 -6.71
C ASP A 22 -17.11 -30.79 -5.24
N ASP A 23 -16.25 -31.77 -4.96
CA ASP A 23 -15.86 -32.09 -3.58
C ASP A 23 -14.93 -30.99 -3.01
N GLU A 24 -15.46 -30.18 -2.08
CA GLU A 24 -14.65 -29.30 -1.23
C GLU A 24 -13.89 -30.16 -0.20
N TYR A 25 -12.58 -30.32 -0.39
CA TYR A 25 -11.70 -31.11 0.49
C TYR A 25 -10.91 -30.21 1.45
N PHE A 26 -11.14 -30.33 2.76
CA PHE A 26 -10.21 -29.75 3.74
C PHE A 26 -8.97 -30.63 3.86
N THR A 27 -7.81 -30.10 3.46
CA THR A 27 -6.54 -30.84 3.41
C THR A 27 -5.64 -30.47 4.59
N VAL A 28 -5.43 -31.42 5.50
CA VAL A 28 -4.66 -31.24 6.75
C VAL A 28 -3.14 -31.18 6.51
N GLY A 29 -2.66 -31.55 5.33
CA GLY A 29 -1.22 -31.55 5.02
C GLY A 29 -0.39 -32.42 5.97
N ASP A 30 0.92 -32.16 6.04
CA ASP A 30 1.84 -32.90 6.89
C ASP A 30 1.72 -32.47 8.37
N LEU A 31 1.48 -33.46 9.25
CA LEU A 31 1.36 -33.24 10.69
C LEU A 31 2.59 -32.58 11.33
N SER A 32 3.78 -32.67 10.73
CA SER A 32 4.97 -31.95 11.23
C SER A 32 4.75 -30.43 11.31
N GLN A 33 3.93 -29.85 10.41
CA GLN A 33 3.69 -28.40 10.31
C GLN A 33 2.99 -27.78 11.52
N TYR A 34 2.21 -28.59 12.25
CA TYR A 34 1.51 -28.14 13.46
C TYR A 34 2.34 -28.34 14.74
N THR A 35 3.58 -28.81 14.62
CA THR A 35 4.50 -28.99 15.76
C THR A 35 5.57 -27.90 15.77
N THR A 36 6.16 -27.64 16.94
CA THR A 36 7.27 -26.70 17.06
C THR A 36 8.27 -27.14 18.13
N ASN A 37 9.55 -26.85 17.93
CA ASN A 37 10.64 -27.20 18.82
C ASN A 37 11.09 -25.96 19.63
N GLY A 38 11.18 -26.09 20.94
CA GLY A 38 11.87 -25.11 21.80
C GLY A 38 11.06 -23.88 22.25
N VAL A 39 9.76 -23.79 21.95
CA VAL A 39 8.91 -22.72 22.49
C VAL A 39 8.56 -23.01 23.96
N ALA A 40 8.86 -22.07 24.86
CA ALA A 40 8.59 -22.23 26.29
C ALA A 40 7.08 -22.24 26.60
N THR A 41 6.59 -23.30 27.23
CA THR A 41 5.19 -23.44 27.63
C THR A 41 4.87 -22.51 28.82
N PRO A 42 3.84 -21.65 28.74
CA PRO A 42 3.39 -20.81 29.84
C PRO A 42 2.73 -21.65 30.93
N VAL A 43 2.80 -21.20 32.18
CA VAL A 43 2.14 -21.87 33.31
C VAL A 43 0.64 -21.54 33.26
N LEU A 44 -0.16 -22.48 32.74
CA LEU A 44 -1.62 -22.41 32.68
C LEU A 44 -2.24 -23.29 33.77
N THR A 45 -3.41 -22.89 34.29
CA THR A 45 -4.18 -23.61 35.31
C THR A 45 -5.69 -23.45 35.08
N GLY A 46 -6.48 -24.47 35.39
CA GLY A 46 -7.90 -24.56 35.02
C GLY A 46 -8.10 -24.83 33.53
N SER A 47 -9.34 -24.94 33.05
CA SER A 47 -9.67 -25.28 31.65
C SER A 47 -9.41 -24.11 30.67
N VAL A 48 -8.13 -23.82 30.40
CA VAL A 48 -7.67 -22.68 29.60
C VAL A 48 -7.13 -23.15 28.24
N ILE A 49 -7.51 -22.42 27.19
CA ILE A 49 -6.84 -22.42 25.88
C ILE A 49 -6.25 -21.01 25.70
N GLU A 50 -4.96 -20.91 25.44
CA GLU A 50 -4.28 -19.63 25.22
C GLU A 50 -3.66 -19.56 23.82
N ILE A 51 -3.90 -18.48 23.09
CA ILE A 51 -3.48 -18.29 21.69
C ILE A 51 -2.56 -17.08 21.60
N THR A 52 -1.49 -17.21 20.82
CA THR A 52 -0.47 -16.16 20.61
C THR A 52 0.12 -16.26 19.20
N ALA A 53 0.84 -15.22 18.76
CA ALA A 53 1.65 -15.27 17.54
C ALA A 53 3.14 -15.03 17.87
N VAL A 54 4.02 -15.45 16.96
CA VAL A 54 5.45 -15.12 16.96
C VAL A 54 5.76 -14.61 15.55
N GLY A 55 6.24 -13.38 15.41
CA GLY A 55 6.19 -12.68 14.11
C GLY A 55 4.75 -12.32 13.71
N ASP A 56 4.55 -11.91 12.45
CA ASP A 56 3.22 -11.60 11.93
C ASP A 56 2.35 -12.88 11.87
N PRO A 57 1.11 -12.88 12.40
CA PRO A 57 0.18 -14.00 12.26
C PRO A 57 -0.08 -14.46 10.82
N ALA A 58 -0.11 -13.53 9.85
CA ALA A 58 -0.40 -13.81 8.44
C ALA A 58 0.78 -14.47 7.72
N GLU A 59 2.01 -14.33 8.23
CA GLU A 59 3.21 -14.98 7.67
C GLU A 59 3.61 -16.24 8.44
N ASN A 60 3.49 -16.22 9.77
CA ASN A 60 4.09 -17.22 10.66
C ASN A 60 3.07 -18.16 11.30
N GLY A 61 1.78 -17.81 11.25
CA GLY A 61 0.69 -18.55 11.85
C GLY A 61 0.53 -18.31 13.35
N LEU A 62 -0.39 -19.07 13.96
CA LEU A 62 -0.73 -18.96 15.38
C LEU A 62 -0.16 -20.13 16.20
N LEU A 63 0.10 -19.88 17.48
CA LEU A 63 0.49 -20.89 18.47
C LEU A 63 -0.61 -21.01 19.53
N ALA A 64 -1.10 -22.23 19.75
CA ALA A 64 -2.11 -22.53 20.76
C ALA A 64 -1.55 -23.40 21.89
N PHE A 65 -1.80 -22.98 23.13
CA PHE A 65 -1.41 -23.66 24.35
C PHE A 65 -2.63 -24.19 25.10
N LEU A 66 -2.62 -25.48 25.41
CA LEU A 66 -3.65 -26.14 26.22
C LEU A 66 -3.15 -26.29 27.67
N SER A 67 -3.98 -25.94 28.65
CA SER A 67 -3.66 -26.18 30.06
C SER A 67 -3.60 -27.68 30.40
N PRO A 68 -2.90 -28.09 31.48
CA PRO A 68 -2.86 -29.48 31.90
C PRO A 68 -4.24 -30.09 32.15
N GLU A 69 -5.17 -29.31 32.69
CA GLU A 69 -6.55 -29.72 32.91
C GLU A 69 -7.32 -29.89 31.60
N MET A 70 -7.15 -28.99 30.63
CA MET A 70 -7.76 -29.12 29.30
C MET A 70 -7.22 -30.35 28.56
N GLN A 71 -5.90 -30.56 28.57
CA GLN A 71 -5.27 -31.77 28.02
C GLN A 71 -5.78 -33.05 28.70
N THR A 72 -6.02 -33.02 30.02
CA THR A 72 -6.57 -34.16 30.77
C THR A 72 -8.02 -34.44 30.40
N SER A 73 -8.86 -33.41 30.25
CA SER A 73 -10.24 -33.56 29.78
C SER A 73 -10.29 -34.16 28.37
N LEU A 74 -9.51 -33.61 27.43
CA LEU A 74 -9.46 -34.10 26.06
C LEU A 74 -8.91 -35.54 25.98
N LYS A 75 -7.86 -35.89 26.73
CA LYS A 75 -7.40 -37.28 26.85
C LYS A 75 -8.47 -38.20 27.43
N SER A 76 -9.21 -37.76 28.46
CA SER A 76 -10.29 -38.56 29.03
C SER A 76 -11.35 -38.88 28.00
N THR A 77 -11.80 -37.89 27.21
CA THR A 77 -12.78 -38.08 26.12
C THR A 77 -12.23 -38.96 25.01
N MET A 78 -10.96 -38.79 24.62
CA MET A 78 -10.33 -39.70 23.66
C MET A 78 -10.29 -41.15 24.16
N ASP A 79 -10.01 -41.36 25.45
CA ASP A 79 -9.92 -42.69 26.07
C ASP A 79 -11.29 -43.34 26.34
N SER A 80 -12.38 -42.55 26.48
CA SER A 80 -13.73 -43.06 26.76
C SER A 80 -14.63 -43.19 25.53
N ASP A 81 -14.56 -42.23 24.60
CA ASP A 81 -15.59 -42.03 23.57
C ASP A 81 -15.05 -42.08 22.13
N CYS A 82 -13.73 -42.07 21.93
CA CYS A 82 -13.06 -42.16 20.62
C CYS A 82 -12.34 -43.51 20.40
N ALA A 83 -13.08 -44.61 20.46
CA ALA A 83 -12.52 -45.93 20.12
C ALA A 83 -12.11 -46.05 18.64
N ASP A 84 -12.86 -45.40 17.76
CA ASP A 84 -12.58 -45.17 16.34
C ASP A 84 -12.67 -43.64 16.08
N ILE A 85 -11.87 -43.12 15.14
CA ILE A 85 -11.87 -41.69 14.80
C ILE A 85 -12.96 -41.43 13.75
N ASP A 86 -14.17 -41.20 14.21
CA ASP A 86 -15.38 -40.91 13.43
C ASP A 86 -16.01 -39.55 13.80
N SER A 87 -17.15 -39.20 13.18
CA SER A 87 -17.85 -37.94 13.45
C SER A 87 -18.34 -37.80 14.89
N LYS A 88 -18.62 -38.90 15.61
CA LYS A 88 -18.95 -38.85 17.04
C LYS A 88 -17.70 -38.45 17.84
N CYS A 89 -16.55 -39.06 17.54
CA CYS A 89 -15.30 -38.70 18.20
C CYS A 89 -14.96 -37.21 18.05
N TYR A 90 -15.05 -36.66 16.83
CA TYR A 90 -14.81 -35.23 16.60
C TYR A 90 -15.79 -34.35 17.38
N GLN A 91 -17.08 -34.70 17.42
CA GLN A 91 -18.06 -33.93 18.19
C GLN A 91 -17.78 -33.94 19.70
N GLU A 92 -17.47 -35.10 20.28
CA GLU A 92 -17.19 -35.21 21.72
C GLU A 92 -15.92 -34.42 22.11
N VAL A 93 -14.94 -34.34 21.22
CA VAL A 93 -13.73 -33.51 21.40
C VAL A 93 -14.05 -32.02 21.29
N LEU A 94 -14.90 -31.62 20.34
CA LEU A 94 -15.36 -30.24 20.19
C LEU A 94 -16.23 -29.81 21.38
N ASP A 95 -17.12 -30.66 21.89
CA ASP A 95 -17.91 -30.40 23.10
C ASP A 95 -17.04 -30.09 24.33
N VAL A 96 -15.85 -30.71 24.45
CA VAL A 96 -14.86 -30.36 25.48
C VAL A 96 -14.17 -29.03 25.16
N LEU A 97 -13.78 -28.81 23.89
CA LEU A 97 -13.16 -27.57 23.42
C LEU A 97 -14.10 -26.37 23.36
N GLU A 98 -15.41 -26.55 23.52
CA GLU A 98 -16.45 -25.52 23.47
C GLU A 98 -17.23 -25.40 24.79
N GLY A 99 -17.07 -26.37 25.69
CA GLY A 99 -17.77 -26.46 26.95
C GLY A 99 -17.70 -25.19 27.81
N SER A 100 -18.79 -24.92 28.54
CA SER A 100 -19.01 -23.67 29.31
C SER A 100 -17.97 -23.34 30.39
N ASN A 101 -17.11 -24.29 30.77
CA ASN A 101 -15.99 -24.10 31.69
C ASN A 101 -14.69 -23.63 31.00
N ARG A 102 -14.66 -23.58 29.67
CA ARG A 102 -13.51 -23.11 28.87
C ARG A 102 -13.25 -21.62 29.08
N VAL A 103 -12.00 -21.28 29.33
CA VAL A 103 -11.50 -19.90 29.30
C VAL A 103 -10.52 -19.73 28.14
N LEU A 104 -10.93 -18.95 27.15
CA LEU A 104 -10.09 -18.58 26.01
C LEU A 104 -9.28 -17.32 26.36
N LYS A 105 -7.97 -17.34 26.11
CA LYS A 105 -7.06 -16.20 26.35
C LYS A 105 -6.26 -15.88 25.11
N SER A 106 -6.03 -14.60 24.84
CA SER A 106 -5.05 -14.13 23.86
C SER A 106 -3.84 -13.50 24.55
N ARG A 107 -2.63 -13.81 24.08
CA ARG A 107 -1.37 -13.11 24.42
C ARG A 107 -0.76 -12.59 23.12
N SER A 108 -0.12 -11.43 23.15
CA SER A 108 0.48 -10.70 22.00
C SER A 108 -0.47 -10.29 20.85
N LEU A 109 -1.57 -10.99 20.59
CA LEU A 109 -2.52 -10.65 19.51
C LEU A 109 -3.12 -9.24 19.68
N ASN A 110 -3.57 -8.91 20.89
CA ASN A 110 -4.11 -7.57 21.20
C ASN A 110 -3.05 -6.45 21.16
N GLN A 111 -1.75 -6.80 21.15
CA GLN A 111 -0.64 -5.84 21.05
C GLN A 111 -0.24 -5.58 19.58
N ARG A 112 -0.82 -6.31 18.61
CA ARG A 112 -0.63 -6.14 17.16
C ARG A 112 -1.79 -5.38 16.49
N ALA A 113 -2.49 -4.53 17.25
CA ALA A 113 -3.61 -3.68 16.79
C ALA A 113 -4.81 -4.40 16.13
N LEU A 114 -4.90 -5.74 16.18
CA LEU A 114 -6.08 -6.49 15.74
C LEU A 114 -7.31 -6.10 16.57
N GLU A 115 -8.45 -5.87 15.90
CA GLU A 115 -9.68 -5.51 16.61
C GLU A 115 -10.14 -6.65 17.54
N PRO A 116 -10.76 -6.34 18.71
CA PRO A 116 -11.29 -7.37 19.61
C PRO A 116 -12.29 -8.34 18.96
N ARG A 117 -12.94 -7.94 17.86
CA ARG A 117 -13.80 -8.83 17.05
C ARG A 117 -12.97 -9.83 16.23
N GLN A 118 -11.94 -9.37 15.53
CA GLN A 118 -11.04 -10.25 14.76
C GLN A 118 -10.31 -11.25 15.65
N VAL A 119 -9.87 -10.84 16.85
CA VAL A 119 -9.21 -11.74 17.81
C VAL A 119 -10.12 -12.90 18.22
N ASN A 120 -11.44 -12.68 18.36
CA ASN A 120 -12.39 -13.75 18.67
C ASN A 120 -12.62 -14.71 17.48
N VAL A 121 -12.63 -14.19 16.26
CA VAL A 121 -12.81 -14.99 15.01
C VAL A 121 -11.57 -15.85 14.74
N LEU A 122 -10.37 -15.27 14.81
CA LEU A 122 -9.10 -16.02 14.72
C LEU A 122 -9.02 -17.10 15.81
N ALA A 123 -9.43 -16.77 17.03
CA ALA A 123 -9.45 -17.72 18.12
C ALA A 123 -10.50 -18.84 17.96
N ALA A 124 -11.53 -18.64 17.13
CA ALA A 124 -12.51 -19.66 16.80
C ALA A 124 -11.96 -20.66 15.76
N GLY A 125 -11.39 -20.17 14.65
CA GLY A 125 -10.73 -21.02 13.64
C GLY A 125 -9.60 -21.86 14.24
N VAL A 126 -8.80 -21.27 15.14
CA VAL A 126 -7.79 -21.99 15.92
C VAL A 126 -8.39 -23.14 16.74
N VAL A 127 -9.51 -22.92 17.43
CA VAL A 127 -10.16 -23.97 18.23
C VAL A 127 -10.77 -25.08 17.37
N ALA A 128 -11.36 -24.73 16.21
CA ALA A 128 -11.84 -25.70 15.24
C ALA A 128 -10.68 -26.60 14.76
N VAL A 129 -9.57 -26.00 14.28
CA VAL A 129 -8.38 -26.73 13.83
C VAL A 129 -7.80 -27.61 14.96
N ILE A 130 -7.74 -27.14 16.21
CA ILE A 130 -7.34 -27.99 17.36
C ILE A 130 -8.28 -29.19 17.53
N GLY A 131 -9.58 -29.01 17.37
CA GLY A 131 -10.58 -30.09 17.46
C GLY A 131 -10.38 -31.18 16.42
N PHE A 132 -9.98 -30.83 15.20
CA PHE A 132 -9.64 -31.80 14.16
C PHE A 132 -8.26 -32.43 14.34
N LEU A 133 -7.26 -31.66 14.78
CA LEU A 133 -5.90 -32.16 14.98
C LEU A 133 -5.76 -33.06 16.21
N PHE A 134 -6.51 -32.82 17.29
CA PHE A 134 -6.33 -33.54 18.55
C PHE A 134 -6.55 -35.07 18.39
N PRO A 135 -7.63 -35.57 17.75
CA PRO A 135 -7.79 -37.00 17.46
C PRO A 135 -6.70 -37.57 16.55
N ILE A 136 -6.22 -36.78 15.58
CA ILE A 136 -5.23 -37.23 14.58
C ILE A 136 -3.84 -37.41 15.22
N PHE A 137 -3.45 -36.50 16.11
CA PHE A 137 -2.21 -36.64 16.90
C PHE A 137 -2.31 -37.71 17.99
N TYR A 138 -3.52 -38.00 18.49
CA TYR A 138 -3.74 -38.94 19.58
C TYR A 138 -3.69 -40.41 19.13
N LYS A 139 -2.51 -41.02 19.22
CA LYS A 139 -2.33 -42.48 19.05
C LYS A 139 -1.78 -43.12 20.32
N GLY A 140 -2.66 -43.78 21.08
CA GLY A 140 -2.33 -44.74 22.15
C GLY A 140 -1.33 -44.20 23.17
N ASP A 141 -1.82 -43.40 24.12
CA ASP A 141 -1.05 -42.74 25.19
C ASP A 141 -0.02 -41.67 24.77
N LYS A 142 0.07 -41.32 23.48
CA LYS A 142 0.84 -40.15 23.05
C LYS A 142 0.11 -38.84 23.37
N VAL A 143 0.79 -37.93 24.05
CA VAL A 143 0.31 -36.58 24.35
C VAL A 143 0.43 -35.71 23.10
N VAL A 144 -0.62 -34.93 22.79
CA VAL A 144 -0.63 -33.95 21.70
C VAL A 144 0.44 -32.88 21.97
N PRO A 145 1.29 -32.51 21.00
CA PRO A 145 2.34 -31.52 21.22
C PRO A 145 1.73 -30.15 21.58
N VAL A 146 2.28 -29.50 22.61
CA VAL A 146 1.86 -28.17 23.07
C VAL A 146 3.10 -27.27 23.17
N PRO A 147 3.14 -26.11 22.48
CA PRO A 147 2.07 -25.54 21.68
C PRO A 147 1.83 -26.25 20.34
N ILE A 148 0.59 -26.17 19.88
CA ILE A 148 0.17 -26.52 18.52
C ILE A 148 0.42 -25.28 17.66
N LYS A 149 1.24 -25.40 16.61
CA LYS A 149 1.37 -24.36 15.56
C LYS A 149 0.21 -24.52 14.58
N ILE A 150 -0.32 -23.44 14.03
CA ILE A 150 -1.33 -23.46 12.96
C ILE A 150 -0.86 -22.49 11.87
N PRO A 151 -0.49 -22.98 10.67
CA PRO A 151 -0.05 -22.13 9.55
C PRO A 151 -1.11 -21.10 9.12
N PRO A 152 -0.73 -19.97 8.49
CA PRO A 152 -1.67 -18.94 8.03
C PRO A 152 -2.74 -19.49 7.08
N GLU A 153 -2.33 -20.22 6.04
CA GLU A 153 -3.22 -20.88 5.06
C GLU A 153 -4.30 -21.72 5.78
N GLN A 154 -3.89 -22.50 6.78
CA GLN A 154 -4.77 -23.37 7.56
C GLN A 154 -5.70 -22.62 8.54
N ILE A 155 -5.50 -21.31 8.75
CA ILE A 155 -6.43 -20.44 9.48
C ILE A 155 -7.47 -19.87 8.52
N GLU A 156 -7.09 -19.53 7.29
CA GLU A 156 -8.01 -19.05 6.26
C GLU A 156 -8.90 -20.20 5.73
N ASP A 157 -8.31 -21.35 5.41
CA ASP A 157 -9.03 -22.58 5.02
C ASP A 157 -9.96 -23.11 6.14
N SER A 158 -9.75 -22.69 7.41
CA SER A 158 -10.58 -23.16 8.53
C SER A 158 -12.03 -22.67 8.48
N PHE A 159 -12.34 -21.70 7.62
CA PHE A 159 -13.71 -21.24 7.36
C PHE A 159 -14.46 -22.12 6.35
N ASP A 160 -13.75 -22.81 5.45
CA ASP A 160 -14.33 -23.79 4.51
C ASP A 160 -14.55 -25.17 5.16
N LEU A 161 -14.03 -25.35 6.38
CA LEU A 161 -14.22 -26.54 7.21
C LEU A 161 -15.70 -26.75 7.62
N GLU A 162 -16.54 -25.70 7.54
CA GLU A 162 -18.01 -25.82 7.70
C GLU A 162 -18.73 -26.37 6.45
N THR A 163 -18.11 -26.36 5.27
CA THR A 163 -18.72 -26.81 3.99
C THR A 163 -18.06 -28.04 3.37
N ALA A 164 -16.84 -28.38 3.79
CA ALA A 164 -16.07 -29.52 3.28
C ALA A 164 -16.83 -30.86 3.29
N THR A 165 -16.82 -31.58 2.16
CA THR A 165 -17.50 -32.88 2.01
C THR A 165 -16.66 -34.05 2.51
N ALA A 166 -15.33 -33.86 2.62
CA ALA A 166 -14.40 -34.82 3.18
C ALA A 166 -13.15 -34.13 3.76
N ILE A 167 -12.57 -34.71 4.82
CA ILE A 167 -11.26 -34.31 5.37
C ILE A 167 -10.19 -35.28 4.86
N VAL A 168 -9.07 -34.74 4.38
CA VAL A 168 -7.95 -35.50 3.80
C VAL A 168 -6.69 -35.33 4.64
N VAL A 169 -6.13 -36.43 5.14
CA VAL A 169 -4.87 -36.45 5.90
C VAL A 169 -3.75 -37.08 5.07
N VAL A 170 -2.68 -36.32 4.87
CA VAL A 170 -1.50 -36.69 4.08
C VAL A 170 -0.29 -36.78 5.01
N THR A 171 0.40 -37.92 5.06
CA THR A 171 1.61 -38.05 5.92
C THR A 171 2.89 -37.66 5.18
N GLU A 172 4.01 -37.51 5.91
CA GLU A 172 5.38 -37.17 5.43
C GLU A 172 5.86 -37.90 4.14
N ASP A 173 5.23 -39.02 3.76
CA ASP A 173 5.50 -39.81 2.55
C ASP A 173 4.61 -39.45 1.34
N ALA A 174 3.85 -38.36 1.43
CA ALA A 174 2.83 -37.91 0.47
C ALA A 174 1.73 -38.96 0.17
N THR A 175 1.55 -39.96 1.03
CA THR A 175 0.48 -40.96 0.88
C THR A 175 -0.76 -40.58 1.67
N THR A 176 -1.92 -40.57 1.00
CA THR A 176 -3.24 -40.40 1.62
C THR A 176 -3.54 -41.63 2.47
N LYS A 177 -3.52 -41.49 3.80
CA LYS A 177 -3.77 -42.62 4.72
C LYS A 177 -5.20 -42.70 5.24
N GLN A 178 -5.95 -41.61 5.20
CA GLN A 178 -7.33 -41.59 5.68
C GLN A 178 -8.13 -40.47 5.00
N THR A 179 -9.33 -40.82 4.54
CA THR A 179 -10.36 -39.90 4.04
C THR A 179 -11.64 -40.23 4.82
N ILE A 180 -12.28 -39.21 5.39
CA ILE A 180 -13.45 -39.36 6.26
C ILE A 180 -14.68 -38.80 5.55
N THR A 181 -15.75 -39.59 5.39
CA THR A 181 -16.92 -39.26 4.55
C THR A 181 -18.24 -39.75 5.16
N GLN A 182 -19.24 -38.85 5.30
CA GLN A 182 -20.66 -39.05 5.74
C GLN A 182 -20.94 -39.35 7.24
N ALA A 183 -22.08 -38.99 7.90
CA ALA A 183 -23.22 -38.07 7.63
C ALA A 183 -24.32 -38.05 8.77
N PRO A 184 -24.55 -36.95 9.53
CA PRO A 184 -25.82 -36.74 10.32
C PRO A 184 -26.76 -35.51 9.99
N GLU A 185 -28.03 -35.74 9.58
CA GLU A 185 -28.99 -34.69 9.17
C GLU A 185 -30.00 -34.26 10.28
N GLN A 186 -30.04 -32.97 10.67
CA GLN A 186 -31.26 -32.24 11.09
C GLN A 186 -30.99 -30.75 11.46
N ASP A 187 -31.18 -29.83 10.52
CA ASP A 187 -30.91 -28.39 10.74
C ASP A 187 -31.85 -27.72 11.76
N ARG A 188 -31.26 -27.14 12.81
CA ARG A 188 -31.88 -26.13 13.69
C ARG A 188 -30.87 -25.13 14.26
N ALA A 189 -30.41 -24.20 13.42
CA ALA A 189 -29.79 -22.97 13.91
C ALA A 189 -30.86 -22.06 14.55
N THR A 190 -31.01 -22.09 15.89
CA THR A 190 -31.86 -21.14 16.62
C THR A 190 -31.03 -20.00 17.23
N GLY A 191 -30.65 -19.07 16.36
CA GLY A 191 -29.98 -17.81 16.67
C GLY A 191 -29.70 -17.11 15.34
N LEU A 192 -30.10 -15.83 15.20
CA LEU A 192 -30.00 -15.03 13.96
C LEU A 192 -28.61 -15.21 13.31
N PRO A 193 -28.50 -15.58 12.01
CA PRO A 193 -29.22 -14.97 10.88
C PRO A 193 -30.44 -15.77 10.35
N ALA A 194 -30.95 -15.39 9.16
CA ALA A 194 -32.09 -16.04 8.51
C ALA A 194 -31.76 -17.48 8.07
N THR A 195 -32.63 -18.44 8.37
CA THR A 195 -32.40 -19.85 8.02
C THR A 195 -32.84 -20.12 6.58
N ILE A 196 -31.90 -20.51 5.72
CA ILE A 196 -32.19 -20.99 4.37
C ILE A 196 -32.36 -22.51 4.43
N THR A 197 -33.44 -23.05 3.86
CA THR A 197 -33.71 -24.49 3.85
C THR A 197 -34.12 -24.93 2.46
N THR A 198 -33.33 -25.79 1.81
CA THR A 198 -33.76 -26.46 0.59
C THR A 198 -34.67 -27.63 0.96
N PHE A 199 -35.92 -27.64 0.50
CA PHE A 199 -36.88 -28.67 0.84
C PHE A 199 -36.55 -29.98 0.11
N ALA A 200 -35.96 -30.96 0.79
CA ALA A 200 -35.65 -32.28 0.21
C ALA A 200 -36.90 -33.12 -0.13
N SER A 201 -38.07 -32.78 0.43
CA SER A 201 -39.35 -33.44 0.15
C SER A 201 -40.54 -32.50 0.36
N ALA A 202 -41.70 -32.85 -0.21
CA ALA A 202 -42.90 -32.01 -0.13
C ALA A 202 -43.53 -32.02 1.27
N GLY A 203 -43.70 -30.84 1.87
CA GLY A 203 -44.20 -30.67 3.24
C GLY A 203 -44.41 -29.20 3.60
N ASN A 204 -45.26 -28.93 4.60
CA ASN A 204 -45.56 -27.58 5.11
C ASN A 204 -45.98 -26.52 4.07
N GLY A 205 -46.47 -26.93 2.89
CA GLY A 205 -46.85 -26.04 1.79
C GLY A 205 -45.78 -25.80 0.73
N ALA A 206 -44.58 -26.39 0.88
CA ALA A 206 -43.50 -26.38 -0.09
C ALA A 206 -43.37 -27.72 -0.84
N SER A 207 -42.78 -27.67 -2.03
CA SER A 207 -42.44 -28.81 -2.89
C SER A 207 -40.97 -29.22 -2.74
N ALA A 208 -40.62 -30.42 -3.19
CA ALA A 208 -39.23 -30.83 -3.27
C ALA A 208 -38.43 -29.90 -4.21
N GLY A 209 -37.25 -29.45 -3.76
CA GLY A 209 -36.39 -28.49 -4.44
C GLY A 209 -36.73 -27.01 -4.20
N ASP A 210 -37.84 -26.69 -3.53
CA ASP A 210 -38.14 -25.30 -3.16
C ASP A 210 -37.12 -24.80 -2.12
N VAL A 211 -36.92 -23.47 -2.04
CA VAL A 211 -36.04 -22.85 -1.03
C VAL A 211 -36.87 -22.04 -0.04
N GLY A 212 -36.87 -22.48 1.21
CA GLY A 212 -37.43 -21.78 2.34
C GLY A 212 -36.46 -20.73 2.90
N ILE A 213 -37.00 -19.58 3.30
CA ILE A 213 -36.30 -18.56 4.09
C ILE A 213 -37.11 -18.31 5.37
N THR A 214 -36.61 -18.83 6.49
CA THR A 214 -37.21 -18.63 7.81
C THR A 214 -36.61 -17.39 8.47
N LEU A 215 -37.48 -16.51 8.96
CA LEU A 215 -37.15 -15.24 9.58
C LEU A 215 -37.67 -15.19 11.01
N ASP A 216 -36.97 -14.44 11.88
CA ASP A 216 -37.57 -14.04 13.17
C ASP A 216 -38.86 -13.24 12.94
N SER A 217 -39.82 -13.40 13.83
CA SER A 217 -41.12 -12.73 13.78
C SER A 217 -41.04 -11.20 13.77
N THR A 218 -40.03 -10.62 14.44
CA THR A 218 -39.77 -9.18 14.46
C THR A 218 -39.19 -8.71 13.13
N VAL A 219 -38.25 -9.48 12.56
CA VAL A 219 -37.61 -9.20 11.27
C VAL A 219 -38.64 -9.32 10.13
N ALA A 220 -39.46 -10.36 10.13
CA ALA A 220 -40.55 -10.54 9.17
C ALA A 220 -41.57 -9.39 9.22
N ALA A 221 -42.01 -9.00 10.43
CA ALA A 221 -42.92 -7.87 10.61
C ALA A 221 -42.30 -6.53 10.17
N TYR A 222 -41.01 -6.33 10.41
CA TYR A 222 -40.27 -5.14 9.97
C TYR A 222 -40.14 -5.07 8.45
N LEU A 223 -39.71 -6.16 7.79
CA LEU A 223 -39.61 -6.25 6.33
C LEU A 223 -40.96 -6.06 5.65
N GLN A 224 -42.01 -6.68 6.20
CA GLN A 224 -43.39 -6.49 5.74
C GLN A 224 -43.80 -5.01 5.82
N ALA A 225 -43.49 -4.32 6.92
CA ALA A 225 -43.82 -2.89 7.08
C ALA A 225 -42.99 -1.99 6.16
N LEU A 226 -41.70 -2.31 5.96
CA LEU A 226 -40.82 -1.58 5.06
C LEU A 226 -41.30 -1.68 3.61
N LEU A 227 -41.45 -2.91 3.09
CA LEU A 227 -41.83 -3.14 1.69
C LEU A 227 -43.27 -2.73 1.35
N SER A 228 -44.18 -2.67 2.34
CA SER A 228 -45.53 -2.12 2.15
C SER A 228 -45.63 -0.61 2.32
N GLY A 229 -44.61 0.03 2.92
CA GLY A 229 -44.49 1.48 3.06
C GLY A 229 -43.60 2.17 2.03
N SER A 230 -42.75 1.43 1.31
CA SER A 230 -41.84 1.96 0.29
C SER A 230 -42.56 2.36 -1.00
N ASP A 231 -42.27 3.55 -1.52
CA ASP A 231 -42.65 3.96 -2.87
C ASP A 231 -41.64 3.41 -3.89
N THR A 232 -41.99 2.31 -4.55
CA THR A 232 -41.15 1.70 -5.59
C THR A 232 -41.25 2.39 -6.95
N SER A 233 -42.06 3.46 -7.10
CA SER A 233 -42.25 4.14 -8.38
C SER A 233 -41.21 5.21 -8.73
N ASN A 234 -40.35 5.58 -7.77
CA ASN A 234 -39.39 6.70 -7.88
C ASN A 234 -37.91 6.30 -7.64
N CYS A 235 -37.55 5.02 -7.78
CA CYS A 235 -36.15 4.61 -7.63
C CYS A 235 -35.35 4.80 -8.94
N GLU A 236 -34.10 5.27 -8.84
CA GLU A 236 -33.19 5.43 -9.98
C GLU A 236 -32.63 4.09 -10.47
N VAL A 237 -33.49 3.25 -11.05
CA VAL A 237 -33.04 2.09 -11.83
C VAL A 237 -32.46 2.62 -13.15
N GLY A 238 -31.13 2.66 -13.23
CA GLY A 238 -30.35 3.42 -14.25
C GLY A 238 -30.98 3.51 -15.64
N ALA A 239 -31.31 4.74 -16.05
CA ALA A 239 -32.26 5.03 -17.14
C ALA A 239 -31.85 4.52 -18.54
N ASP A 240 -30.57 4.23 -18.77
CA ASP A 240 -30.05 3.82 -20.09
C ASP A 240 -30.05 2.31 -20.34
N PHE A 241 -30.29 1.46 -19.33
CA PHE A 241 -30.17 0.00 -19.49
C PHE A 241 -31.47 -0.72 -19.91
N PHE A 242 -32.64 -0.09 -19.71
CA PHE A 242 -33.94 -0.72 -19.96
C PHE A 242 -34.88 0.14 -20.82
N SER A 243 -34.59 0.22 -22.13
CA SER A 243 -35.54 0.78 -23.08
C SER A 243 -36.85 -0.04 -23.09
N SER A 244 -37.93 0.58 -22.63
CA SER A 244 -39.26 0.02 -22.42
C SER A 244 -39.72 -1.05 -23.45
N SER A 245 -39.67 -2.34 -23.07
CA SER A 245 -40.65 -3.41 -23.47
C SER A 245 -40.18 -4.85 -23.19
N SER A 246 -38.89 -5.09 -22.94
CA SER A 246 -38.31 -6.45 -22.90
C SER A 246 -38.48 -7.22 -21.58
N LEU A 247 -38.69 -6.55 -20.44
CA LEU A 247 -38.88 -7.19 -19.12
C LEU A 247 -40.35 -7.20 -18.67
N ARG A 248 -41.18 -7.91 -19.45
CA ARG A 248 -42.47 -8.43 -18.98
C ARG A 248 -42.53 -9.94 -19.20
N THR A 249 -41.78 -10.70 -18.39
CA THR A 249 -42.29 -12.00 -17.96
C THR A 249 -43.72 -11.80 -17.43
N ARG A 250 -44.65 -12.68 -17.83
CA ARG A 250 -46.10 -12.38 -17.94
C ARG A 250 -46.88 -12.12 -16.64
N SER A 251 -46.23 -11.82 -15.51
CA SER A 251 -46.91 -11.55 -14.23
C SER A 251 -46.09 -10.81 -13.15
N LEU A 252 -44.83 -10.43 -13.37
CA LEU A 252 -43.95 -9.85 -12.32
C LEU A 252 -43.32 -8.52 -12.78
N ASP A 253 -43.32 -7.52 -11.89
CA ASP A 253 -42.63 -6.25 -12.10
C ASP A 253 -41.25 -6.27 -11.44
N LEU A 254 -40.22 -6.57 -12.24
CA LEU A 254 -38.84 -6.63 -11.78
C LEU A 254 -38.31 -5.27 -11.31
N THR A 255 -38.90 -4.16 -11.77
CA THR A 255 -38.58 -2.81 -11.28
C THR A 255 -38.86 -2.74 -9.78
N SER A 256 -40.08 -3.07 -9.36
CA SER A 256 -40.45 -3.08 -7.94
C SER A 256 -39.61 -4.07 -7.11
N VAL A 257 -39.23 -5.23 -7.68
CA VAL A 257 -38.32 -6.18 -7.00
C VAL A 257 -36.94 -5.56 -6.73
N ILE A 258 -36.33 -4.90 -7.72
CA ILE A 258 -35.04 -4.19 -7.54
C ILE A 258 -35.19 -3.08 -6.50
N CYS A 259 -36.19 -2.20 -6.68
CA CYS A 259 -36.45 -1.09 -5.77
C CYS A 259 -36.69 -1.55 -4.32
N GLY A 260 -37.43 -2.65 -4.12
CA GLY A 260 -37.67 -3.22 -2.79
C GLY A 260 -36.39 -3.75 -2.13
N ALA A 261 -35.50 -4.38 -2.90
CA ALA A 261 -34.21 -4.87 -2.40
C ALA A 261 -33.29 -3.71 -2.00
N GLU A 262 -33.20 -2.66 -2.81
CA GLU A 262 -32.45 -1.45 -2.51
C GLU A 262 -32.99 -0.73 -1.26
N ASN A 263 -34.32 -0.70 -1.06
CA ASN A 263 -34.94 -0.19 0.17
C ASN A 263 -34.60 -1.04 1.41
N ILE A 264 -34.60 -2.38 1.30
CA ILE A 264 -34.16 -3.30 2.38
C ILE A 264 -32.71 -2.98 2.79
N LEU A 265 -31.82 -2.84 1.81
CA LEU A 265 -30.39 -2.57 2.04
C LEU A 265 -30.16 -1.18 2.65
N ALA A 266 -30.78 -0.14 2.09
CA ALA A 266 -30.67 1.23 2.61
C ALA A 266 -31.18 1.35 4.06
N ALA A 267 -32.31 0.72 4.37
CA ALA A 267 -32.86 0.70 5.71
C ALA A 267 -32.01 -0.11 6.70
N GLY A 268 -31.36 -1.18 6.21
CA GLY A 268 -30.42 -2.00 6.98
C GLY A 268 -29.14 -1.27 7.37
N ILE A 269 -28.64 -0.35 6.55
CA ILE A 269 -27.39 0.39 6.83
C ILE A 269 -27.61 1.53 7.85
N GLY A 270 -28.82 2.10 7.91
CA GLY A 270 -29.13 3.30 8.72
C GLY A 270 -29.40 3.10 10.21
N ARG A 271 -29.10 1.93 10.80
CA ARG A 271 -29.39 1.61 12.23
C ARG A 271 -28.25 0.87 12.94
N ASP A 272 -27.14 1.58 13.15
CA ASP A 272 -26.00 1.14 13.99
C ASP A 272 -25.25 -0.12 13.50
N GLY A 273 -25.35 -0.45 12.21
CA GLY A 273 -24.68 -1.59 11.58
C GLY A 273 -25.57 -2.31 10.57
N TYR A 274 -24.97 -3.06 9.65
CA TYR A 274 -25.73 -3.85 8.67
C TYR A 274 -26.37 -5.08 9.34
N PRO A 275 -27.48 -5.63 8.81
CA PRO A 275 -28.19 -6.70 9.49
C PRO A 275 -27.69 -8.07 9.04
N ASP A 276 -27.07 -8.84 9.95
CA ASP A 276 -26.54 -10.18 9.67
C ASP A 276 -27.59 -11.15 9.09
N TRP A 277 -28.88 -10.94 9.37
CA TRP A 277 -29.98 -11.73 8.80
C TRP A 277 -30.18 -11.59 7.27
N LEU A 278 -29.47 -10.68 6.61
CA LEU A 278 -29.43 -10.56 5.15
C LEU A 278 -28.30 -11.37 4.49
N LEU A 279 -27.32 -11.87 5.24
CA LEU A 279 -26.13 -12.51 4.68
C LEU A 279 -26.50 -13.88 4.10
N MET A 280 -26.59 -13.99 2.77
CA MET A 280 -27.01 -15.22 2.09
C MET A 280 -26.05 -15.59 0.96
N ASN A 281 -25.58 -16.85 0.92
CA ASN A 281 -24.70 -17.31 -0.16
C ASN A 281 -25.47 -17.42 -1.49
N GLN A 282 -24.92 -16.80 -2.55
CA GLN A 282 -25.47 -16.82 -3.92
C GLN A 282 -25.71 -18.25 -4.43
N GLY A 283 -24.84 -19.21 -4.10
CA GLY A 283 -24.98 -20.62 -4.51
C GLY A 283 -26.24 -21.31 -3.98
N ARG A 284 -26.86 -20.78 -2.92
CA ARG A 284 -28.14 -21.29 -2.38
C ARG A 284 -29.37 -20.76 -3.14
N PHE A 285 -29.21 -19.76 -4.02
CA PHE A 285 -30.26 -19.20 -4.87
C PHE A 285 -29.83 -19.23 -6.35
N PRO A 286 -29.78 -20.41 -6.98
CA PRO A 286 -29.32 -20.58 -8.36
C PRO A 286 -30.39 -20.14 -9.36
N TRP A 287 -30.62 -18.83 -9.49
CA TRP A 287 -31.55 -18.26 -10.47
C TRP A 287 -31.12 -18.61 -11.90
N THR A 288 -31.93 -19.38 -12.64
CA THR A 288 -31.64 -19.74 -14.05
C THR A 288 -32.38 -18.87 -15.07
N ASN A 289 -33.38 -18.08 -14.65
CA ASN A 289 -34.06 -17.15 -15.54
C ASN A 289 -33.17 -15.90 -15.76
N ALA A 290 -32.75 -15.67 -16.99
CA ALA A 290 -31.86 -14.57 -17.37
C ALA A 290 -32.37 -13.18 -16.92
N GLU A 291 -33.68 -12.95 -16.87
CA GLU A 291 -34.27 -11.71 -16.38
C GLU A 291 -34.07 -11.52 -14.87
N LEU A 292 -34.21 -12.60 -14.09
CA LEU A 292 -33.99 -12.58 -12.64
C LEU A 292 -32.51 -12.47 -12.29
N VAL A 293 -31.63 -13.12 -13.06
CA VAL A 293 -30.18 -12.99 -12.94
C VAL A 293 -29.73 -11.54 -13.21
N ALA A 294 -30.25 -10.91 -14.27
CA ALA A 294 -29.96 -9.51 -14.59
C ALA A 294 -30.45 -8.54 -13.50
N ALA A 295 -31.62 -8.81 -12.91
CA ALA A 295 -32.16 -8.03 -11.81
C ALA A 295 -31.34 -8.19 -10.51
N LEU A 296 -30.96 -9.42 -10.14
CA LEU A 296 -30.07 -9.70 -9.00
C LEU A 296 -28.71 -9.01 -9.16
N ASN A 297 -28.07 -9.16 -10.33
CA ASN A 297 -26.78 -8.53 -10.61
C ASN A 297 -26.86 -6.99 -10.58
N THR A 298 -28.03 -6.41 -10.84
CA THR A 298 -28.26 -4.97 -10.70
C THR A 298 -28.27 -4.55 -9.23
N VAL A 299 -28.97 -5.28 -8.34
CA VAL A 299 -28.95 -5.05 -6.89
C VAL A 299 -27.55 -5.28 -6.31
N VAL A 300 -26.84 -6.35 -6.70
CA VAL A 300 -25.46 -6.63 -6.28
C VAL A 300 -24.53 -5.47 -6.61
N ARG A 301 -24.58 -4.98 -7.86
CA ARG A 301 -23.79 -3.84 -8.33
C ARG A 301 -24.14 -2.55 -7.59
N TRP A 302 -25.43 -2.25 -7.40
CA TRP A 302 -25.89 -1.11 -6.60
C TRP A 302 -25.35 -1.18 -5.16
N THR A 303 -25.42 -2.36 -4.54
CA THR A 303 -24.96 -2.58 -3.16
C THR A 303 -23.45 -2.34 -3.04
N LEU A 304 -22.65 -2.93 -3.94
CA LEU A 304 -21.20 -2.72 -3.97
C LEU A 304 -20.84 -1.24 -4.18
N THR A 305 -21.60 -0.49 -4.99
CA THR A 305 -21.36 0.94 -5.22
C THR A 305 -21.84 1.86 -4.09
N LYS A 306 -22.98 1.54 -3.45
CA LYS A 306 -23.64 2.44 -2.48
C LYS A 306 -23.35 2.09 -1.02
N ALA A 307 -23.26 0.81 -0.66
CA ALA A 307 -22.98 0.39 0.71
C ALA A 307 -21.52 0.64 1.11
N ASN A 308 -20.57 0.45 0.19
CA ASN A 308 -19.15 0.76 0.41
C ASN A 308 -18.91 2.24 0.76
N ARG A 309 -19.75 3.15 0.22
CA ARG A 309 -19.72 4.59 0.54
C ARG A 309 -20.30 4.94 1.93
N LEU A 310 -21.05 4.03 2.54
CA LEU A 310 -21.70 4.23 3.85
C LEU A 310 -20.97 3.48 4.97
N ASN A 311 -20.33 2.36 4.66
CA ASN A 311 -19.40 1.69 5.55
C ASN A 311 -18.34 0.90 4.74
N PRO A 312 -17.10 1.41 4.61
CA PRO A 312 -16.05 0.80 3.79
C PRO A 312 -15.37 -0.42 4.42
N THR A 313 -15.68 -0.76 5.68
CA THR A 313 -15.07 -1.94 6.35
C THR A 313 -15.75 -3.26 6.02
N ILE A 314 -16.80 -3.25 5.20
CA ILE A 314 -17.55 -4.44 4.80
C ILE A 314 -16.96 -4.99 3.50
N SER A 315 -16.42 -6.22 3.54
CA SER A 315 -15.82 -6.84 2.35
C SER A 315 -16.83 -7.01 1.20
N ALA A 316 -16.33 -7.00 -0.04
CA ALA A 316 -17.16 -7.19 -1.23
C ALA A 316 -17.92 -8.53 -1.23
N SER A 317 -17.38 -9.57 -0.58
CA SER A 317 -18.07 -10.86 -0.38
C SER A 317 -19.29 -10.74 0.54
N HIS A 318 -19.17 -10.04 1.67
CA HIS A 318 -20.31 -9.75 2.55
C HIS A 318 -21.37 -8.89 1.83
N LEU A 319 -20.96 -7.83 1.13
CA LEU A 319 -21.87 -6.96 0.36
C LEU A 319 -22.64 -7.73 -0.73
N ARG A 320 -22.01 -8.70 -1.41
CA ARG A 320 -22.69 -9.61 -2.35
C ARG A 320 -23.74 -10.48 -1.63
N GLY A 321 -23.39 -11.08 -0.49
CA GLY A 321 -24.31 -11.92 0.26
C GLY A 321 -25.54 -11.16 0.79
N LEU A 322 -25.34 -9.93 1.27
CA LEU A 322 -26.42 -9.02 1.68
C LEU A 322 -27.35 -8.67 0.51
N ALA A 323 -26.80 -8.41 -0.68
CA ALA A 323 -27.57 -8.11 -1.88
C ALA A 323 -28.41 -9.30 -2.37
N VAL A 324 -27.87 -10.52 -2.28
CA VAL A 324 -28.60 -11.77 -2.58
C VAL A 324 -29.79 -11.94 -1.65
N GLY A 325 -29.60 -11.77 -0.34
CA GLY A 325 -30.69 -11.89 0.63
C GLY A 325 -31.78 -10.83 0.46
N ALA A 326 -31.38 -9.57 0.21
CA ALA A 326 -32.31 -8.49 -0.06
C ALA A 326 -33.12 -8.71 -1.35
N PHE A 327 -32.49 -9.19 -2.42
CA PHE A 327 -33.16 -9.54 -3.67
C PHE A 327 -34.14 -10.70 -3.49
N ALA A 328 -33.72 -11.78 -2.82
CA ALA A 328 -34.57 -12.95 -2.56
C ALA A 328 -35.82 -12.58 -1.74
N LEU A 329 -35.66 -11.79 -0.68
CA LEU A 329 -36.77 -11.32 0.16
C LEU A 329 -37.69 -10.33 -0.60
N SER A 330 -37.14 -9.37 -1.35
CA SER A 330 -37.95 -8.49 -2.20
C SER A 330 -38.75 -9.28 -3.23
N TRP A 331 -38.12 -10.29 -3.88
CA TRP A 331 -38.78 -11.16 -4.84
C TRP A 331 -39.94 -11.95 -4.20
N VAL A 332 -39.76 -12.50 -2.99
CA VAL A 332 -40.85 -13.14 -2.23
C VAL A 332 -42.00 -12.16 -2.02
N TYR A 333 -41.73 -10.94 -1.57
CA TYR A 333 -42.79 -9.97 -1.29
C TYR A 333 -43.60 -9.61 -2.54
N PHE A 334 -42.95 -9.28 -3.65
CA PHE A 334 -43.65 -8.89 -4.89
C PHE A 334 -44.27 -10.08 -5.63
N THR A 335 -43.89 -11.32 -5.31
CA THR A 335 -44.54 -12.53 -5.84
C THR A 335 -45.72 -12.98 -4.99
N ASN A 336 -45.60 -12.94 -3.66
CA ASN A 336 -46.57 -13.53 -2.71
C ASN A 336 -47.47 -12.49 -2.04
N GLY A 337 -47.15 -11.19 -2.13
CA GLY A 337 -47.84 -10.08 -1.49
C GLY A 337 -47.59 -9.95 0.02
N VAL A 338 -46.75 -10.81 0.60
CA VAL A 338 -46.47 -10.87 2.04
C VAL A 338 -45.08 -11.45 2.34
N ILE A 339 -44.40 -10.87 3.33
CA ILE A 339 -43.28 -11.47 4.06
C ILE A 339 -43.84 -12.05 5.36
N SER A 340 -43.51 -13.30 5.64
CA SER A 340 -43.88 -13.97 6.89
C SER A 340 -42.66 -14.53 7.61
N THR A 341 -42.85 -15.21 8.75
CA THR A 341 -41.76 -15.96 9.40
C THR A 341 -41.27 -17.12 8.55
N ASN A 342 -42.08 -17.65 7.63
CA ASN A 342 -41.69 -18.71 6.70
C ASN A 342 -42.01 -18.25 5.28
N ASN A 343 -40.98 -18.04 4.47
CA ASN A 343 -41.09 -17.60 3.09
C ASN A 343 -40.63 -18.75 2.19
N VAL A 344 -41.27 -18.95 1.04
CA VAL A 344 -40.90 -20.02 0.11
C VAL A 344 -40.69 -19.43 -1.27
N ILE A 345 -39.53 -19.69 -1.84
CA ILE A 345 -39.20 -19.47 -3.25
C ILE A 345 -39.36 -20.82 -3.96
N PRO A 346 -40.34 -20.96 -4.88
CA PRO A 346 -40.51 -22.21 -5.61
C PRO A 346 -39.25 -22.57 -6.41
N SER A 347 -38.90 -23.86 -6.39
CA SER A 347 -37.91 -24.52 -7.25
C SER A 347 -37.99 -24.05 -8.70
N ALA A 348 -39.21 -23.91 -9.23
CA ALA A 348 -39.47 -23.45 -10.59
C ALA A 348 -38.94 -22.03 -10.90
N SER A 349 -38.82 -21.17 -9.89
CA SER A 349 -38.28 -19.80 -10.00
C SER A 349 -36.75 -19.77 -9.96
N LEU A 350 -36.13 -20.79 -9.37
CA LEU A 350 -34.69 -20.98 -9.31
C LEU A 350 -34.22 -21.82 -10.49
N GLN A 351 -34.65 -23.08 -10.62
CA GLN A 351 -34.21 -24.06 -11.62
C GLN A 351 -35.33 -24.59 -12.55
N GLY A 352 -36.21 -23.72 -13.05
CA GLY A 352 -37.01 -23.99 -14.25
C GLY A 352 -38.18 -25.01 -14.15
N GLY A 353 -38.32 -25.80 -13.09
CA GLY A 353 -39.57 -26.52 -12.81
C GLY A 353 -39.45 -27.79 -11.95
N PRO A 354 -40.59 -28.30 -11.42
CA PRO A 354 -40.64 -29.43 -10.48
C PRO A 354 -40.36 -30.82 -11.10
N THR A 355 -39.64 -30.87 -12.22
CA THR A 355 -39.16 -32.11 -12.86
C THR A 355 -37.63 -32.14 -13.02
N ALA A 356 -36.92 -31.23 -12.35
CA ALA A 356 -35.45 -31.20 -12.31
C ALA A 356 -34.90 -32.29 -11.37
N THR A 357 -35.00 -33.55 -11.80
CA THR A 357 -34.22 -34.67 -11.23
C THR A 357 -34.10 -35.74 -12.32
N VAL A 358 -32.88 -36.21 -12.57
CA VAL A 358 -32.41 -36.78 -13.87
C VAL A 358 -32.22 -35.71 -14.94
N CYS A 359 -31.02 -35.67 -15.53
CA CYS A 359 -30.69 -34.80 -16.66
C CYS A 359 -31.69 -34.97 -17.83
N GLN A 360 -32.48 -33.93 -18.11
CA GLN A 360 -33.24 -33.81 -19.36
C GLN A 360 -32.84 -32.55 -20.13
N SER A 361 -31.85 -32.75 -21.00
CA SER A 361 -31.69 -32.08 -22.29
C SER A 361 -31.98 -30.57 -22.34
N GLN A 362 -30.99 -29.75 -21.98
CA GLN A 362 -30.61 -28.65 -22.88
C GLN A 362 -29.37 -29.07 -23.65
N THR A 363 -29.57 -29.48 -24.90
CA THR A 363 -28.48 -29.74 -25.84
C THR A 363 -27.99 -28.40 -26.38
N ALA A 364 -26.91 -27.87 -25.81
CA ALA A 364 -26.24 -26.70 -26.35
C ALA A 364 -25.30 -27.13 -27.48
N THR A 365 -25.79 -27.08 -28.72
CA THR A 365 -24.92 -27.18 -29.90
C THR A 365 -24.20 -25.85 -30.08
N GLN A 366 -23.00 -25.75 -29.51
CA GLN A 366 -22.11 -24.61 -29.73
C GLN A 366 -21.38 -24.80 -31.06
N CYS A 367 -21.86 -24.12 -32.10
CA CYS A 367 -21.17 -24.03 -33.37
C CYS A 367 -20.19 -22.86 -33.35
N GLY A 368 -18.93 -23.15 -33.02
CA GLY A 368 -17.82 -22.23 -33.22
C GLY A 368 -17.58 -22.05 -34.72
N VAL A 369 -17.62 -20.81 -35.20
CA VAL A 369 -17.23 -20.47 -36.57
C VAL A 369 -15.80 -19.93 -36.53
N GLU A 370 -14.82 -20.81 -36.69
CA GLU A 370 -13.42 -20.39 -36.77
C GLU A 370 -13.11 -19.88 -38.18
N CYS A 371 -12.93 -18.57 -38.29
CA CYS A 371 -12.58 -17.88 -39.53
C CYS A 371 -11.07 -17.63 -39.58
N HIS A 372 -10.32 -18.56 -40.17
CA HIS A 372 -8.87 -18.43 -40.33
C HIS A 372 -8.54 -17.56 -41.55
N VAL A 373 -7.77 -16.48 -41.36
CA VAL A 373 -7.17 -15.73 -42.48
C VAL A 373 -6.08 -16.58 -43.09
N GLN A 374 -6.14 -16.82 -44.41
CA GLN A 374 -5.08 -17.59 -45.07
C GLN A 374 -3.75 -16.80 -45.08
N PRO A 375 -2.59 -17.39 -44.74
CA PRO A 375 -1.35 -16.64 -44.46
C PRO A 375 -0.73 -15.81 -45.59
N TRP A 376 -1.36 -15.73 -46.76
CA TRP A 376 -0.87 -15.04 -47.96
C TRP A 376 -1.90 -14.12 -48.63
N ALA A 377 -3.12 -13.98 -48.09
CA ALA A 377 -4.11 -12.99 -48.52
C ALA A 377 -5.19 -12.74 -47.45
N PRO A 378 -5.74 -11.51 -47.31
CA PRO A 378 -6.77 -11.19 -46.32
C PRO A 378 -8.15 -11.70 -46.77
N GLN A 379 -8.33 -13.02 -46.73
CA GLN A 379 -9.62 -13.68 -46.91
C GLN A 379 -9.78 -14.77 -45.84
N PHE A 380 -10.96 -14.76 -45.22
CA PHE A 380 -11.30 -15.65 -44.11
C PHE A 380 -11.88 -16.95 -44.65
N ALA A 381 -11.24 -18.08 -44.34
CA ALA A 381 -11.79 -19.41 -44.52
C ALA A 381 -12.47 -19.83 -43.22
N CYS A 382 -13.80 -19.74 -43.17
CA CYS A 382 -14.59 -20.08 -41.99
C CYS A 382 -14.95 -21.57 -41.98
N SER A 383 -14.47 -22.30 -40.97
CA SER A 383 -14.90 -23.65 -40.65
C SER A 383 -15.82 -23.64 -39.43
N THR A 384 -17.06 -24.10 -39.60
CA THR A 384 -17.98 -24.30 -38.47
C THR A 384 -17.72 -25.65 -37.83
N ALA A 385 -17.16 -25.65 -36.63
CA ALA A 385 -17.06 -26.83 -35.78
C ALA A 385 -18.16 -26.75 -34.72
N CYS A 386 -19.06 -27.74 -34.71
CA CYS A 386 -20.15 -27.79 -33.74
C CYS A 386 -19.84 -28.82 -32.66
N SER A 387 -19.49 -28.35 -31.46
CA SER A 387 -19.47 -29.18 -30.26
C SER A 387 -20.90 -29.27 -29.70
N THR A 388 -21.33 -30.48 -29.37
CA THR A 388 -22.65 -30.71 -28.77
C THR A 388 -22.44 -31.10 -27.32
N VAL A 389 -22.43 -30.10 -26.44
CA VAL A 389 -22.17 -30.32 -25.01
C VAL A 389 -23.43 -30.86 -24.35
N THR A 390 -23.28 -31.95 -23.60
CA THR A 390 -24.32 -32.56 -22.76
C THR A 390 -23.68 -32.86 -21.41
N SER A 391 -24.31 -32.45 -20.30
CA SER A 391 -23.73 -32.58 -18.96
C SER A 391 -23.86 -34.01 -18.39
N CYS A 392 -22.86 -34.36 -17.57
CA CYS A 392 -22.64 -35.65 -16.89
C CYS A 392 -21.91 -36.74 -17.71
N ASP A 393 -20.67 -37.00 -17.28
CA ASP A 393 -19.71 -38.05 -17.68
C ASP A 393 -19.09 -38.01 -19.09
N ALA A 394 -17.79 -38.34 -19.13
CA ALA A 394 -16.85 -37.91 -20.17
C ALA A 394 -16.90 -38.70 -21.49
N GLN A 395 -17.05 -37.99 -22.62
CA GLN A 395 -16.06 -37.93 -23.72
C GLN A 395 -16.52 -36.99 -24.85
N ASP A 396 -15.62 -36.11 -25.33
CA ASP A 396 -15.89 -35.24 -26.48
C ASP A 396 -16.02 -36.00 -27.80
N ALA A 397 -17.16 -35.85 -28.47
CA ALA A 397 -17.42 -36.36 -29.82
C ALA A 397 -17.48 -35.21 -30.84
N LEU A 398 -16.31 -34.67 -31.22
CA LEU A 398 -16.18 -33.63 -32.24
C LEU A 398 -16.58 -34.13 -33.64
N THR A 399 -17.53 -33.43 -34.29
CA THR A 399 -17.90 -33.68 -35.70
C THR A 399 -17.84 -32.37 -36.49
N THR A 400 -16.86 -32.24 -37.39
CA THR A 400 -16.61 -31.01 -38.18
C THR A 400 -17.20 -31.12 -39.58
N THR A 401 -17.93 -30.10 -40.04
CA THR A 401 -18.44 -30.02 -41.44
C THR A 401 -18.12 -28.66 -42.06
N LEU A 402 -17.32 -28.66 -43.12
CA LEU A 402 -16.83 -27.44 -43.78
C LEU A 402 -17.82 -26.94 -44.86
N THR A 403 -18.14 -25.65 -44.90
CA THR A 403 -18.94 -25.03 -45.97
C THR A 403 -18.32 -23.69 -46.39
N ALA A 404 -18.03 -23.50 -47.67
CA ALA A 404 -17.33 -22.32 -48.18
C ALA A 404 -18.20 -21.49 -49.16
N THR A 405 -18.14 -20.16 -49.05
CA THR A 405 -18.73 -19.21 -50.03
C THR A 405 -17.81 -17.98 -50.17
N MET A 406 -17.73 -17.35 -51.35
CA MET A 406 -16.70 -16.36 -51.73
C MET A 406 -17.25 -14.99 -52.18
N THR A 407 -16.30 -14.03 -52.37
CA THR A 407 -16.35 -12.73 -53.11
C THR A 407 -16.78 -11.48 -52.31
N ALA A 408 -16.19 -10.28 -52.50
CA ALA A 408 -15.09 -9.82 -53.36
C ALA A 408 -14.38 -8.55 -52.79
N VAL A 409 -13.17 -8.24 -53.29
CA VAL A 409 -12.28 -7.15 -52.81
C VAL A 409 -12.29 -5.93 -53.75
N GLY A 410 -12.29 -4.72 -53.18
CA GLY A 410 -12.01 -3.44 -53.88
C GLY A 410 -10.57 -2.96 -53.62
N SER A 411 -10.00 -2.18 -54.54
CA SER A 411 -8.55 -1.95 -54.63
C SER A 411 -7.94 -1.00 -53.59
N ASP A 412 -6.78 -1.43 -53.11
CA ASP A 412 -5.74 -0.78 -52.31
C ASP A 412 -5.33 0.66 -52.71
N PRO A 413 -4.92 1.49 -51.74
CA PRO A 413 -3.90 2.52 -51.91
C PRO A 413 -2.65 2.24 -51.04
N THR A 414 -1.62 1.63 -51.63
CA THR A 414 -0.27 1.53 -51.03
C THR A 414 0.24 2.83 -50.40
N VAL A 415 0.55 2.80 -49.10
CA VAL A 415 1.65 3.58 -48.49
C VAL A 415 2.36 2.70 -47.47
N ASN A 416 3.66 2.45 -47.67
CA ASN A 416 4.52 1.75 -46.73
C ASN A 416 4.96 2.67 -45.60
N SER A 417 4.75 2.27 -44.34
CA SER A 417 5.59 2.70 -43.19
C SER A 417 5.39 1.83 -41.94
N SER A 418 5.78 0.55 -41.98
CA SER A 418 5.88 -0.30 -40.77
C SER A 418 7.23 -0.18 -40.04
N ALA A 419 8.10 0.74 -40.49
CA ALA A 419 9.41 0.99 -39.88
C ALA A 419 9.28 1.99 -38.72
N GLY A 420 8.89 1.50 -37.53
CA GLY A 420 8.84 2.30 -36.30
C GLY A 420 8.22 1.59 -35.09
N GLN A 421 7.17 0.80 -35.30
CA GLN A 421 6.29 0.22 -34.26
C GLN A 421 6.80 -1.09 -33.62
N GLY A 422 8.11 -1.32 -33.56
CA GLY A 422 8.63 -2.49 -32.83
C GLY A 422 8.53 -2.30 -31.32
N GLN A 423 8.46 -3.41 -30.58
CA GLN A 423 8.47 -3.40 -29.11
C GLN A 423 9.82 -2.87 -28.60
N GLN A 424 9.83 -2.24 -27.43
CA GLN A 424 10.98 -1.55 -26.83
C GLN A 424 11.03 -1.75 -25.31
N ILE A 425 12.18 -1.42 -24.72
CA ILE A 425 12.43 -1.38 -23.28
C ILE A 425 12.37 0.08 -22.81
N ALA A 426 11.57 0.34 -21.79
CA ALA A 426 11.60 1.58 -21.03
C ALA A 426 11.94 1.22 -19.58
N VAL A 427 12.76 2.02 -18.91
CA VAL A 427 13.27 1.69 -17.56
C VAL A 427 12.94 2.81 -16.57
N ALA A 428 12.11 2.49 -15.58
CA ALA A 428 12.03 3.22 -14.32
C ALA A 428 13.36 3.01 -13.56
N SER A 429 14.34 3.89 -13.82
CA SER A 429 15.72 3.76 -13.35
C SER A 429 15.95 4.56 -12.07
N TYR A 430 15.31 4.14 -10.96
CA TYR A 430 15.43 4.79 -9.64
C TYR A 430 16.72 4.40 -8.90
N ILE A 431 17.79 4.17 -9.66
CA ILE A 431 19.11 3.76 -9.22
C ILE A 431 19.92 5.02 -8.92
N ASN A 432 20.38 5.22 -7.68
CA ASN A 432 21.17 6.39 -7.33
C ASN A 432 22.54 6.36 -8.10
N PRO A 433 22.90 7.41 -8.86
CA PRO A 433 24.13 7.44 -9.66
C PRO A 433 25.43 7.25 -8.86
N LEU A 434 25.44 7.56 -7.56
CA LEU A 434 26.57 7.35 -6.67
C LEU A 434 26.64 5.92 -6.10
N SER A 435 25.50 5.25 -5.89
CA SER A 435 25.49 3.90 -5.32
C SER A 435 25.82 2.83 -6.35
N ASP A 436 25.33 2.96 -7.60
CA ASP A 436 25.74 2.11 -8.72
C ASP A 436 26.02 2.91 -10.02
N PRO A 437 27.23 3.49 -10.14
CA PRO A 437 27.69 4.08 -11.40
C PRO A 437 27.81 3.06 -12.55
N ALA A 438 27.94 1.76 -12.26
CA ALA A 438 28.12 0.72 -13.27
C ALA A 438 26.80 0.36 -13.97
N ALA A 439 25.68 0.33 -13.24
CA ALA A 439 24.33 0.21 -13.81
C ALA A 439 24.05 1.33 -14.82
N TRP A 440 24.31 2.59 -14.45
CA TRP A 440 24.15 3.73 -15.36
C TRP A 440 25.02 3.62 -16.62
N ASN A 441 26.27 3.19 -16.48
CA ASN A 441 27.15 2.95 -17.63
C ASN A 441 26.60 1.86 -18.57
N ARG A 442 25.93 0.82 -18.04
CA ARG A 442 25.24 -0.20 -18.86
C ARG A 442 24.00 0.37 -19.54
N LEU A 443 23.08 1.02 -18.81
CA LEU A 443 21.87 1.65 -19.35
C LEU A 443 22.13 2.60 -20.52
N ILE A 444 23.19 3.41 -20.40
CA ILE A 444 23.62 4.37 -21.42
C ILE A 444 24.23 3.66 -22.65
N ALA A 445 24.99 2.57 -22.45
CA ALA A 445 25.67 1.85 -23.52
C ALA A 445 24.76 0.89 -24.32
N TYR A 446 23.64 0.44 -23.73
CA TYR A 446 22.64 -0.40 -24.39
C TYR A 446 22.01 0.30 -25.61
N ASP A 447 21.62 -0.47 -26.63
CA ASP A 447 21.09 0.06 -27.91
C ASP A 447 19.86 0.97 -27.69
N ALA A 448 19.93 2.21 -28.18
CA ALA A 448 18.86 3.20 -28.02
C ALA A 448 17.60 2.92 -28.85
N THR A 449 17.67 2.10 -29.91
CA THR A 449 16.48 1.66 -30.67
C THR A 449 15.68 0.61 -29.90
N LYS A 450 16.36 -0.22 -29.10
CA LYS A 450 15.72 -1.23 -28.25
C LYS A 450 15.37 -0.69 -26.87
N MET A 451 16.23 0.10 -26.24
CA MET A 451 16.02 0.73 -24.94
C MET A 451 16.14 2.26 -25.05
N PRO A 452 15.12 2.95 -25.60
CA PRO A 452 15.14 4.40 -25.77
C PRO A 452 14.97 5.20 -24.48
N ILE A 453 14.18 4.70 -23.51
CA ILE A 453 13.63 5.51 -22.41
C ILE A 453 14.25 5.12 -21.07
N LEU A 454 14.71 6.12 -20.33
CA LEU A 454 15.18 6.01 -18.94
C LEU A 454 14.46 7.07 -18.09
N VAL A 455 13.96 6.72 -16.91
CA VAL A 455 13.33 7.68 -15.98
C VAL A 455 14.33 8.12 -14.93
N ALA A 456 14.53 9.44 -14.79
CA ALA A 456 15.32 10.04 -13.73
C ALA A 456 14.42 10.44 -12.56
N ASN A 457 14.84 10.11 -11.34
CA ASN A 457 14.15 10.49 -10.11
C ASN A 457 15.19 10.89 -9.05
N VAL A 458 15.39 12.21 -8.84
CA VAL A 458 16.43 12.71 -7.92
C VAL A 458 16.01 12.49 -6.46
N VAL A 459 14.80 12.92 -6.11
CA VAL A 459 14.26 12.91 -4.74
C VAL A 459 12.72 12.96 -4.72
N ASN A 460 12.10 12.00 -5.44
CA ASN A 460 10.67 12.03 -5.82
C ASN A 460 10.32 13.31 -6.59
N GLY A 461 11.17 13.61 -7.59
CA GLY A 461 11.15 14.86 -8.35
C GLY A 461 12.54 15.36 -8.75
N PRO A 462 12.64 16.61 -9.23
CA PRO A 462 13.87 17.25 -9.72
C PRO A 462 14.79 17.84 -8.62
N ASP A 463 14.28 17.96 -7.38
CA ASP A 463 14.82 18.80 -6.29
C ASP A 463 14.76 20.32 -6.57
N SER A 464 15.37 21.11 -5.69
CA SER A 464 15.49 22.57 -5.67
C SER A 464 16.77 23.11 -6.31
N ALA A 465 17.73 22.23 -6.58
CA ALA A 465 19.02 22.54 -7.15
C ALA A 465 19.53 21.34 -7.98
N VAL A 466 20.48 21.61 -8.88
CA VAL A 466 21.11 20.56 -9.70
C VAL A 466 21.92 19.61 -8.81
N ASP A 467 21.56 18.33 -8.79
CA ASP A 467 22.47 17.28 -8.35
C ASP A 467 23.47 16.97 -9.48
N THR A 468 24.77 17.10 -9.18
CA THR A 468 25.84 16.96 -10.19
C THR A 468 26.03 15.53 -10.70
N ASN A 469 25.61 14.52 -9.93
CA ASN A 469 25.74 13.11 -10.27
C ASN A 469 24.59 12.69 -11.20
N TRP A 470 23.38 13.16 -10.90
CA TRP A 470 22.24 13.07 -11.81
C TRP A 470 22.48 13.84 -13.11
N GLN A 471 23.02 15.06 -13.05
CA GLN A 471 23.35 15.84 -14.25
C GLN A 471 24.31 15.08 -15.19
N ASP A 472 25.34 14.42 -14.65
CA ASP A 472 26.27 13.62 -15.46
C ASP A 472 25.56 12.45 -16.17
N VAL A 473 24.78 11.63 -15.46
CA VAL A 473 24.11 10.49 -16.10
C VAL A 473 23.02 10.92 -17.09
N ILE A 474 22.26 11.97 -16.78
CA ILE A 474 21.22 12.54 -17.66
C ILE A 474 21.87 13.06 -18.95
N GLN A 475 22.94 13.85 -18.84
CA GLN A 475 23.65 14.39 -20.00
C GLN A 475 24.30 13.28 -20.84
N ARG A 476 24.91 12.26 -20.22
CA ARG A 476 25.50 11.13 -20.95
C ARG A 476 24.45 10.26 -21.64
N ALA A 477 23.31 10.00 -20.99
CA ALA A 477 22.19 9.27 -21.59
C ALA A 477 21.60 10.02 -22.80
N SER A 478 21.30 11.31 -22.65
CA SER A 478 20.78 12.16 -23.73
C SER A 478 21.75 12.21 -24.93
N ASN A 479 23.05 12.42 -24.67
CA ASN A 479 24.08 12.38 -25.72
C ASN A 479 24.25 11.01 -26.40
N ALA A 480 23.86 9.91 -25.75
CA ALA A 480 23.81 8.57 -26.33
C ALA A 480 22.52 8.29 -27.14
N GLY A 481 21.63 9.28 -27.27
CA GLY A 481 20.37 9.17 -28.00
C GLY A 481 19.22 8.57 -27.18
N LYS A 482 19.33 8.55 -25.85
CA LYS A 482 18.25 8.15 -24.94
C LYS A 482 17.29 9.32 -24.70
N THR A 483 16.00 9.04 -24.59
CA THR A 483 15.00 9.97 -24.06
C THR A 483 14.95 9.81 -22.54
N VAL A 484 15.55 10.75 -21.82
CA VAL A 484 15.47 10.77 -20.35
C VAL A 484 14.19 11.48 -19.92
N LEU A 485 13.38 10.83 -19.08
CA LEU A 485 12.13 11.38 -18.56
C LEU A 485 12.31 11.83 -17.12
N GLY A 486 11.87 13.05 -16.78
CA GLY A 486 11.82 13.51 -15.40
C GLY A 486 10.61 12.92 -14.66
N TYR A 487 10.82 12.33 -13.49
CA TYR A 487 9.75 11.84 -12.61
C TYR A 487 8.94 13.00 -12.01
N VAL A 488 7.61 12.98 -12.16
CA VAL A 488 6.68 13.95 -11.56
C VAL A 488 5.54 13.21 -10.85
N ARG A 489 5.36 13.49 -9.56
CA ARG A 489 4.34 12.85 -8.71
C ARG A 489 2.97 13.52 -8.89
N THR A 490 1.96 12.78 -9.35
CA THR A 490 0.60 13.34 -9.56
C THR A 490 -0.41 13.05 -8.45
N GLY A 491 -0.06 12.25 -7.43
CA GLY A 491 -0.87 12.13 -6.21
C GLY A 491 -2.22 11.46 -6.38
N TYR A 492 -2.46 10.73 -7.47
CA TYR A 492 -3.81 10.33 -7.91
C TYR A 492 -4.79 11.52 -7.94
N LEU A 493 -4.28 12.73 -8.23
CA LEU A 493 -4.98 14.02 -8.16
C LEU A 493 -5.68 14.30 -6.80
N GLY A 494 -5.27 13.61 -5.74
CA GLY A 494 -5.90 13.62 -4.42
C GLY A 494 -7.27 12.93 -4.32
N VAL A 495 -7.74 12.30 -5.40
CA VAL A 495 -9.08 11.67 -5.44
C VAL A 495 -9.10 10.21 -4.97
N SER A 496 -7.94 9.56 -4.84
CA SER A 496 -7.79 8.20 -4.28
C SER A 496 -8.30 8.07 -2.84
N ASP A 497 -8.49 6.85 -2.34
CA ASP A 497 -8.96 6.61 -0.97
C ASP A 497 -7.93 7.04 0.09
N GLN A 498 -6.64 7.05 -0.26
CA GLN A 498 -5.55 7.57 0.56
C GLN A 498 -5.58 9.11 0.69
N LYS A 499 -6.37 9.82 -0.14
CA LYS A 499 -6.52 11.29 -0.14
C LYS A 499 -5.19 12.02 -0.10
N PHE A 500 -4.28 11.63 -0.99
CA PHE A 500 -2.97 12.28 -1.11
C PHE A 500 -3.12 13.78 -1.33
N GLN A 501 -2.26 14.53 -0.65
CA GLN A 501 -2.21 15.98 -0.73
C GLN A 501 -0.97 16.43 -1.50
N THR A 502 -1.05 17.63 -2.08
CA THR A 502 0.10 18.38 -2.55
C THR A 502 1.08 18.61 -1.40
N ARG A 503 2.31 19.02 -1.71
CA ARG A 503 3.31 19.42 -0.71
C ARG A 503 2.84 20.58 0.20
N LEU A 504 1.78 21.29 -0.21
CA LEU A 504 1.12 22.36 0.55
C LEU A 504 -0.11 21.89 1.36
N GLY A 505 -0.38 20.59 1.43
CA GLY A 505 -1.51 20.02 2.20
C GLY A 505 -2.88 20.12 1.53
N SER A 506 -2.95 20.37 0.21
CA SER A 506 -4.21 20.48 -0.52
C SER A 506 -4.57 19.21 -1.29
N GLY A 507 -5.86 18.86 -1.31
CA GLY A 507 -6.42 17.82 -2.17
C GLY A 507 -7.14 18.35 -3.42
N ASN A 508 -7.07 19.66 -3.71
CA ASN A 508 -7.79 20.26 -4.83
C ASN A 508 -7.10 19.99 -6.17
N LEU A 509 -7.88 19.71 -7.22
CA LEU A 509 -7.37 19.50 -8.58
C LEU A 509 -6.54 20.69 -9.12
N ALA A 510 -6.94 21.92 -8.81
CA ALA A 510 -6.20 23.12 -9.24
C ALA A 510 -4.81 23.23 -8.61
N ASP A 511 -4.71 22.87 -7.33
CA ASP A 511 -3.45 22.93 -6.58
C ASP A 511 -2.51 21.78 -7.00
N TRP A 512 -3.08 20.61 -7.30
CA TRP A 512 -2.36 19.53 -7.97
C TRP A 512 -1.86 19.93 -9.37
N THR A 513 -2.68 20.64 -10.15
CA THR A 513 -2.28 21.15 -11.48
C THR A 513 -1.09 22.09 -11.34
N ALA A 514 -1.15 23.06 -10.41
CA ALA A 514 -0.06 23.99 -10.15
C ALA A 514 1.25 23.27 -9.79
N GLN A 515 1.19 22.30 -8.87
CA GLN A 515 2.36 21.54 -8.45
C GLN A 515 2.94 20.68 -9.59
N ILE A 516 2.09 20.04 -10.40
CA ILE A 516 2.54 19.20 -11.51
C ILE A 516 3.22 20.07 -12.59
N GLU A 517 2.65 21.23 -12.94
CA GLU A 517 3.28 22.17 -13.88
C GLU A 517 4.60 22.75 -13.32
N GLU A 518 4.65 23.06 -12.02
CA GLU A 518 5.88 23.50 -11.32
C GLU A 518 6.98 22.44 -11.37
N ASP A 519 6.66 21.16 -11.11
CA ASP A 519 7.61 20.05 -11.12
C ASP A 519 8.14 19.78 -12.54
N VAL A 520 7.26 19.86 -13.56
CA VAL A 520 7.64 19.79 -14.97
C VAL A 520 8.64 20.88 -15.31
N ASP A 521 8.31 22.15 -15.04
CA ASP A 521 9.19 23.27 -15.38
C ASP A 521 10.51 23.23 -14.60
N MET A 522 10.51 22.75 -13.35
CA MET A 522 11.72 22.60 -12.54
C MET A 522 12.70 21.57 -13.15
N TRP A 523 12.21 20.46 -13.73
CA TRP A 523 13.08 19.51 -14.45
C TRP A 523 13.84 20.19 -15.59
N TYR A 524 13.13 20.95 -16.44
CA TYR A 524 13.76 21.67 -17.56
C TYR A 524 14.60 22.86 -17.09
N GLN A 525 14.24 23.52 -15.98
CA GLN A 525 15.05 24.60 -15.39
C GLN A 525 16.41 24.09 -14.88
N LEU A 526 16.43 22.94 -14.20
CA LEU A 526 17.65 22.41 -13.58
C LEU A 526 18.52 21.61 -14.56
N TYR A 527 17.91 20.82 -15.44
CA TYR A 527 18.63 19.86 -16.30
C TYR A 527 18.58 20.21 -17.80
N GLY A 528 17.77 21.20 -18.20
CA GLY A 528 17.70 21.71 -19.57
C GLY A 528 17.19 20.70 -20.60
N ASP A 529 17.51 20.95 -21.87
CA ASP A 529 17.13 20.12 -23.03
C ASP A 529 17.69 18.67 -23.00
N TYR A 530 18.45 18.28 -21.96
CA TYR A 530 18.82 16.89 -21.74
C TYR A 530 17.67 16.03 -21.19
N ILE A 531 16.63 16.66 -20.63
CA ILE A 531 15.34 16.04 -20.35
C ILE A 531 14.54 15.97 -21.64
N GLY A 532 14.24 14.75 -22.09
CA GLY A 532 13.47 14.47 -23.30
C GLY A 532 11.96 14.32 -23.07
N GLY A 533 11.48 14.47 -21.84
CA GLY A 533 10.07 14.30 -21.49
C GLY A 533 9.81 14.13 -20.00
N ILE A 534 8.58 13.75 -19.66
CA ILE A 534 8.10 13.62 -18.28
C ILE A 534 7.40 12.27 -18.07
N PHE A 535 7.68 11.65 -16.94
CA PHE A 535 7.01 10.47 -16.41
C PHE A 535 6.11 10.90 -15.25
N PHE A 536 4.81 10.96 -15.51
CA PHE A 536 3.79 11.30 -14.52
C PHE A 536 3.38 10.05 -13.74
N ASP A 537 3.76 9.99 -12.47
CA ASP A 537 3.51 8.84 -11.60
C ASP A 537 2.29 9.04 -10.68
N GLU A 538 1.82 7.95 -10.05
CA GLU A 538 0.57 7.92 -9.26
C GLU A 538 -0.64 8.42 -10.07
N GLY A 539 -0.74 8.03 -11.35
CA GLY A 539 -1.80 8.44 -12.24
C GLY A 539 -3.17 7.89 -11.83
N TRP A 540 -4.23 8.70 -11.94
CA TRP A 540 -5.59 8.22 -11.66
C TRP A 540 -6.20 7.51 -12.89
N PRO A 541 -6.64 6.23 -12.80
CA PRO A 541 -6.98 5.42 -13.98
C PRO A 541 -8.45 5.51 -14.45
N THR A 542 -9.31 6.28 -13.76
CA THR A 542 -10.75 6.37 -14.09
C THR A 542 -11.11 7.75 -14.64
N CYS A 543 -12.10 7.83 -15.55
CA CYS A 543 -12.36 9.06 -16.32
C CYS A 543 -12.80 10.26 -15.45
N GLY A 544 -13.48 9.99 -14.33
CA GLY A 544 -14.18 11.00 -13.52
C GLY A 544 -15.54 11.39 -14.11
N ASP A 545 -16.30 12.19 -13.35
CA ASP A 545 -17.59 12.69 -13.81
C ASP A 545 -17.38 13.60 -15.04
N ASN A 546 -18.08 13.31 -16.14
CA ASN A 546 -17.92 13.99 -17.43
C ASN A 546 -16.48 14.06 -17.99
N ASN A 547 -15.61 13.09 -17.66
CA ASN A 547 -14.20 13.02 -18.05
C ASN A 547 -13.26 14.05 -17.38
N GLU A 548 -13.62 14.61 -16.22
CA GLU A 548 -12.85 15.69 -15.57
C GLU A 548 -11.35 15.38 -15.38
N TYR A 549 -10.97 14.15 -15.03
CA TYR A 549 -9.56 13.79 -14.81
C TYR A 549 -8.81 13.61 -16.14
N VAL A 550 -9.48 13.02 -17.13
CA VAL A 550 -8.96 12.86 -18.49
C VAL A 550 -8.69 14.20 -19.15
N ASP A 551 -9.60 15.15 -19.00
CA ASP A 551 -9.46 16.49 -19.56
C ASP A 551 -8.37 17.30 -18.83
N LEU A 552 -8.17 17.06 -17.52
CA LEU A 552 -7.04 17.62 -16.78
C LEU A 552 -5.70 17.01 -17.25
N TYR A 553 -5.57 15.69 -17.40
CA TYR A 553 -4.34 15.08 -17.91
C TYR A 553 -4.02 15.51 -19.35
N LYS A 554 -5.05 15.70 -20.21
CA LYS A 554 -4.88 16.33 -21.54
C LYS A 554 -4.38 17.77 -21.44
N TYR A 555 -4.87 18.54 -20.47
CA TYR A 555 -4.42 19.90 -20.22
C TYR A 555 -2.94 19.92 -19.82
N ILE A 556 -2.55 19.10 -18.85
CA ILE A 556 -1.16 18.94 -18.36
C ILE A 556 -0.21 18.47 -19.47
N ASN A 557 -0.61 17.47 -20.27
CA ASN A 557 0.18 17.02 -21.41
C ASN A 557 0.40 18.17 -22.42
N ALA A 558 -0.68 18.84 -22.79
CA ALA A 558 -0.63 19.93 -23.76
C ALA A 558 0.12 21.16 -23.20
N TYR A 559 0.10 21.40 -21.88
CA TYR A 559 0.97 22.38 -21.23
C TYR A 559 2.43 21.98 -21.41
N THR A 560 2.79 20.78 -20.95
CA THR A 560 4.16 20.22 -21.00
C THR A 560 4.75 20.32 -22.40
N LYS A 561 4.03 19.86 -23.43
CA LYS A 561 4.48 19.90 -24.83
C LYS A 561 4.46 21.30 -25.47
N ARG A 562 3.73 22.28 -24.91
CA ARG A 562 3.76 23.70 -25.36
C ARG A 562 4.91 24.47 -24.74
N ALA A 563 5.20 24.23 -23.46
CA ALA A 563 6.35 24.79 -22.76
C ALA A 563 7.66 24.19 -23.29
N HIS A 564 7.66 22.87 -23.51
CA HIS A 564 8.83 22.06 -23.88
C HIS A 564 8.54 21.23 -25.15
N PRO A 565 8.63 21.82 -26.35
CA PRO A 565 8.34 21.13 -27.61
C PRO A 565 9.23 19.90 -27.82
N GLY A 566 8.60 18.76 -28.13
CA GLY A 566 9.30 17.47 -28.26
C GLY A 566 9.35 16.64 -26.98
N ALA A 567 8.83 17.13 -25.85
CA ALA A 567 8.68 16.36 -24.62
C ALA A 567 7.80 15.10 -24.84
N LEU A 568 8.37 13.91 -24.60
CA LEU A 568 7.61 12.66 -24.51
C LEU A 568 6.85 12.61 -23.17
N THR A 569 5.62 12.10 -23.16
CA THR A 569 4.80 12.02 -21.93
C THR A 569 4.32 10.61 -21.64
N VAL A 570 4.50 10.19 -20.39
CA VAL A 570 4.03 8.90 -19.86
C VAL A 570 3.14 9.14 -18.64
N LEU A 571 2.02 8.44 -18.49
CA LEU A 571 1.22 8.41 -17.26
C LEU A 571 1.20 6.99 -16.67
N ASN A 572 1.57 6.87 -15.40
CA ASN A 572 1.65 5.61 -14.65
C ASN A 572 0.65 5.53 -13.49
N PRO A 573 -0.49 4.85 -13.67
CA PRO A 573 -1.36 4.39 -12.58
C PRO A 573 -0.98 3.02 -11.98
N GLY A 574 0.02 2.32 -12.52
CA GLY A 574 0.40 0.94 -12.19
C GLY A 574 -0.65 -0.13 -12.52
N SER A 575 -1.76 0.24 -13.17
CA SER A 575 -2.99 -0.55 -13.24
C SER A 575 -3.79 -0.31 -14.53
N PRO A 576 -4.75 -1.20 -14.89
CA PRO A 576 -5.57 -1.04 -16.09
C PRO A 576 -6.33 0.30 -16.11
N MET A 577 -6.37 0.92 -17.28
CA MET A 577 -6.96 2.25 -17.48
C MET A 577 -8.22 2.20 -18.35
N ALA A 578 -9.17 3.08 -18.05
CA ALA A 578 -10.34 3.26 -18.90
C ALA A 578 -9.98 3.84 -20.28
N SER A 579 -10.68 3.41 -21.34
CA SER A 579 -10.42 3.81 -22.74
C SER A 579 -10.41 5.31 -23.01
N CYS A 580 -11.07 6.12 -22.17
CA CYS A 580 -11.03 7.58 -22.20
C CYS A 580 -9.60 8.18 -22.08
N PHE A 581 -8.64 7.41 -21.55
CA PHE A 581 -7.24 7.83 -21.40
C PHE A 581 -6.36 7.65 -22.64
N GLU A 582 -6.78 6.91 -23.67
CA GLU A 582 -5.92 6.59 -24.83
C GLU A 582 -5.28 7.84 -25.47
N ASP A 583 -6.05 8.93 -25.56
CA ASP A 583 -5.63 10.20 -26.14
C ASP A 583 -5.20 11.24 -25.07
N THR A 584 -4.73 10.82 -23.88
CA THR A 584 -4.25 11.72 -22.80
C THR A 584 -2.75 12.00 -22.84
N MET A 585 -1.91 10.95 -22.90
CA MET A 585 -0.45 11.00 -22.98
C MET A 585 0.05 10.23 -24.21
N ASP A 586 1.35 10.32 -24.53
CA ASP A 586 1.92 9.50 -25.60
C ASP A 586 1.88 8.01 -25.24
N THR A 587 2.29 7.65 -24.02
CA THR A 587 2.29 6.27 -23.47
C THR A 587 1.58 6.20 -22.11
N LEU A 588 0.95 5.06 -21.82
CA LEU A 588 0.25 4.73 -20.58
C LEU A 588 0.84 3.45 -19.99
N LEU A 589 1.18 3.47 -18.70
CA LEU A 589 1.73 2.31 -18.01
C LEU A 589 0.59 1.53 -17.31
N THR A 590 0.05 0.53 -17.99
CA THR A 590 -1.23 -0.10 -17.60
C THR A 590 -1.08 -1.42 -16.82
N PHE A 591 0.14 -1.79 -16.44
CA PHE A 591 0.40 -2.95 -15.59
C PHE A 591 1.75 -2.79 -14.85
N GLU A 592 1.73 -2.90 -13.53
CA GLU A 592 2.92 -2.83 -12.68
C GLU A 592 2.79 -3.81 -11.49
N LEU A 593 2.97 -5.12 -11.74
CA LEU A 593 2.84 -6.17 -10.73
C LEU A 593 3.85 -7.31 -10.97
N SER A 594 3.84 -8.31 -10.08
CA SER A 594 4.76 -9.46 -10.14
C SER A 594 4.59 -10.35 -11.38
N TYR A 595 5.61 -11.14 -11.69
CA TYR A 595 5.60 -12.21 -12.69
C TYR A 595 4.44 -13.19 -12.52
N ASP A 596 4.15 -13.63 -11.29
CA ASP A 596 3.02 -14.52 -11.00
C ASP A 596 1.70 -13.82 -11.35
N SER A 597 1.52 -12.57 -10.92
CA SER A 597 0.36 -11.76 -11.28
C SER A 597 0.23 -11.58 -12.78
N TYR A 598 1.34 -11.43 -13.52
CA TYR A 598 1.34 -11.31 -14.98
C TYR A 598 0.96 -12.62 -15.67
N MET A 599 1.35 -13.78 -15.14
CA MET A 599 1.02 -15.07 -15.73
C MET A 599 -0.39 -15.53 -15.37
N ASN A 600 -0.77 -15.43 -14.10
CA ASN A 600 -1.92 -16.13 -13.53
C ASN A 600 -3.12 -15.21 -13.20
N SER A 601 -2.89 -13.89 -13.06
CA SER A 601 -3.92 -12.93 -12.60
C SER A 601 -4.00 -11.65 -13.45
N TYR A 602 -3.52 -11.69 -14.70
CA TYR A 602 -3.49 -10.53 -15.58
C TYR A 602 -4.90 -10.04 -15.92
N THR A 603 -5.18 -8.79 -15.58
CA THR A 603 -6.40 -8.08 -15.98
C THR A 603 -6.06 -7.17 -17.15
N ALA A 604 -6.69 -7.41 -18.30
CA ALA A 604 -6.54 -6.55 -19.48
C ALA A 604 -7.32 -5.23 -19.33
N ASN A 605 -6.90 -4.20 -20.07
CA ASN A 605 -7.75 -3.06 -20.39
C ASN A 605 -9.03 -3.54 -21.12
N ASP A 606 -10.16 -2.86 -20.95
CA ASP A 606 -11.41 -3.15 -21.67
C ASP A 606 -11.44 -2.66 -23.13
N TRP A 607 -10.29 -2.18 -23.61
CA TRP A 607 -10.04 -1.65 -24.95
C TRP A 607 -8.68 -2.15 -25.49
N THR A 608 -8.55 -2.13 -26.81
CA THR A 608 -7.28 -2.41 -27.51
C THR A 608 -6.74 -1.09 -28.06
N PRO A 609 -5.44 -0.77 -27.88
CA PRO A 609 -4.88 0.48 -28.35
C PRO A 609 -4.79 0.54 -29.88
N LYS A 610 -4.97 1.75 -30.44
CA LYS A 610 -4.75 2.06 -31.86
C LYS A 610 -3.31 1.80 -32.31
N ASP A 611 -2.35 1.94 -31.39
CA ASP A 611 -0.91 1.72 -31.60
C ASP A 611 -0.32 1.01 -30.36
N PRO A 612 0.43 -0.11 -30.50
CA PRO A 612 0.99 -0.83 -29.35
C PRO A 612 1.95 0.04 -28.50
N GLN A 613 2.59 1.06 -29.08
CA GLN A 613 3.46 1.98 -28.34
C GLN A 613 2.70 2.82 -27.29
N LYS A 614 1.35 2.79 -27.32
CA LYS A 614 0.51 3.37 -26.28
C LYS A 614 0.65 2.69 -24.92
N LEU A 615 1.04 1.41 -24.86
CA LEU A 615 1.03 0.64 -23.61
C LEU A 615 2.45 0.25 -23.15
N TRP A 616 2.72 0.50 -21.87
CA TRP A 616 3.90 0.04 -21.14
C TRP A 616 3.46 -0.91 -20.02
N HIS A 617 4.12 -2.07 -19.90
CA HIS A 617 4.04 -2.95 -18.74
C HIS A 617 5.37 -3.02 -17.99
N ILE A 618 5.33 -3.03 -16.66
CA ILE A 618 6.44 -3.40 -15.79
C ILE A 618 6.10 -4.74 -15.12
N VAL A 619 7.03 -5.70 -15.15
CA VAL A 619 6.87 -6.99 -14.47
C VAL A 619 8.12 -7.30 -13.64
N TYR A 620 7.96 -7.38 -12.32
CA TYR A 620 9.04 -7.69 -11.37
C TYR A 620 9.01 -9.15 -10.91
N ASN A 621 10.08 -9.63 -10.25
CA ASN A 621 10.28 -11.03 -9.84
C ASN A 621 10.20 -12.02 -11.02
N VAL A 622 10.73 -11.63 -12.19
CA VAL A 622 10.72 -12.45 -13.41
C VAL A 622 12.02 -13.25 -13.48
N PRO A 623 11.98 -14.60 -13.49
CA PRO A 623 13.20 -15.41 -13.64
C PRO A 623 13.85 -15.21 -15.02
N GLU A 624 15.19 -15.18 -15.09
CA GLU A 624 15.96 -15.00 -16.34
C GLU A 624 15.52 -15.97 -17.44
N SER A 625 15.22 -17.22 -17.08
CA SER A 625 14.74 -18.26 -18.01
C SER A 625 13.36 -17.99 -18.62
N ALA A 626 12.55 -17.13 -18.02
CA ALA A 626 11.21 -16.76 -18.47
C ALA A 626 11.18 -15.49 -19.33
N VAL A 627 12.28 -14.72 -19.38
CA VAL A 627 12.36 -13.40 -20.06
C VAL A 627 11.83 -13.46 -21.49
N GLY A 628 12.27 -14.43 -22.30
CA GLY A 628 11.83 -14.55 -23.69
C GLY A 628 10.33 -14.82 -23.86
N ASP A 629 9.75 -15.63 -22.97
CA ASP A 629 8.32 -15.94 -22.97
C ASP A 629 7.48 -14.75 -22.51
N VAL A 630 7.95 -14.01 -21.48
CA VAL A 630 7.28 -12.78 -21.01
C VAL A 630 7.32 -11.68 -22.07
N VAL A 631 8.45 -11.46 -22.74
CA VAL A 631 8.57 -10.48 -23.86
C VAL A 631 7.55 -10.80 -24.95
N LYS A 632 7.47 -12.07 -25.36
CA LYS A 632 6.51 -12.54 -26.37
C LYS A 632 5.07 -12.35 -25.90
N LEU A 633 4.74 -12.73 -24.67
CA LEU A 633 3.41 -12.58 -24.08
C LEU A 633 2.99 -11.10 -23.94
N ALA A 634 3.93 -10.22 -23.61
CA ALA A 634 3.68 -8.78 -23.55
C ALA A 634 3.36 -8.19 -24.92
N ASN A 635 4.06 -8.64 -25.97
CA ASN A 635 3.76 -8.26 -27.35
C ASN A 635 2.39 -8.80 -27.80
N GLU A 636 2.04 -10.05 -27.44
CA GLU A 636 0.70 -10.64 -27.68
C GLU A 636 -0.42 -9.89 -26.92
N ARG A 637 -0.10 -9.29 -25.77
CA ARG A 637 -0.99 -8.41 -24.99
C ARG A 637 -0.99 -6.94 -25.46
N GLY A 638 -0.25 -6.62 -26.52
CA GLY A 638 -0.25 -5.30 -27.16
C GLY A 638 0.63 -4.23 -26.49
N ALA A 639 1.55 -4.62 -25.59
CA ALA A 639 2.47 -3.68 -24.95
C ALA A 639 3.71 -3.42 -25.81
N GLY A 640 3.80 -2.20 -26.34
CA GLY A 640 4.95 -1.70 -27.08
C GLY A 640 6.15 -1.37 -26.20
N PHE A 641 5.96 -1.11 -24.90
CA PHE A 641 7.03 -0.93 -23.93
C PHE A 641 6.98 -1.98 -22.82
N LEU A 642 8.16 -2.46 -22.40
CA LEU A 642 8.29 -3.48 -21.36
C LEU A 642 9.50 -3.22 -20.45
N GLN A 643 9.31 -3.31 -19.14
CA GLN A 643 10.40 -3.47 -18.17
C GLN A 643 10.25 -4.83 -17.50
N LEU A 644 11.33 -5.61 -17.44
CA LEU A 644 11.40 -6.84 -16.65
C LEU A 644 12.56 -6.72 -15.68
N THR A 645 12.40 -7.29 -14.48
CA THR A 645 13.46 -7.38 -13.47
C THR A 645 13.29 -8.67 -12.66
N ASP A 646 14.40 -9.27 -12.25
CA ASP A 646 14.46 -10.37 -11.30
C ASP A 646 14.37 -9.89 -9.84
N ASP A 647 14.39 -8.57 -9.62
CA ASP A 647 14.23 -7.95 -8.30
C ASP A 647 12.78 -7.96 -7.78
N THR A 648 12.61 -7.65 -6.50
CA THR A 648 11.38 -7.88 -5.71
C THR A 648 10.93 -6.63 -4.92
N LEU A 649 9.77 -6.72 -4.27
CA LEU A 649 9.29 -5.68 -3.35
C LEU A 649 10.21 -5.57 -2.11
N PRO A 650 10.36 -4.37 -1.51
CA PRO A 650 9.51 -3.19 -1.66
C PRO A 650 9.86 -2.26 -2.84
N ASN A 651 11.02 -2.38 -3.48
CA ASN A 651 11.46 -1.43 -4.50
C ASN A 651 12.25 -2.10 -5.64
N PRO A 652 11.58 -2.72 -6.63
CA PRO A 652 12.24 -3.45 -7.72
C PRO A 652 12.92 -2.54 -8.78
N TYR A 653 13.20 -1.27 -8.44
CA TYR A 653 13.64 -0.19 -9.35
C TYR A 653 14.96 0.47 -8.92
N ASP A 654 15.51 0.13 -7.76
CA ASP A 654 16.79 0.67 -7.27
C ASP A 654 18.02 -0.14 -7.70
N THR A 655 17.83 -1.31 -8.32
CA THR A 655 18.88 -2.10 -8.96
C THR A 655 18.67 -2.29 -10.46
N LEU A 656 19.72 -2.70 -11.18
CA LEU A 656 19.67 -3.13 -12.57
C LEU A 656 20.08 -4.61 -12.65
N PRO A 657 19.25 -5.51 -13.22
CA PRO A 657 19.56 -6.92 -13.38
C PRO A 657 20.93 -7.19 -13.99
N ALA A 658 21.44 -8.41 -13.81
CA ALA A 658 22.71 -8.85 -14.39
C ALA A 658 22.76 -8.62 -15.92
N ASP A 659 23.97 -8.41 -16.48
CA ASP A 659 24.08 -8.10 -17.92
C ASP A 659 23.48 -9.22 -18.80
N SER A 660 23.64 -10.50 -18.44
CA SER A 660 23.02 -11.63 -19.16
C SER A 660 21.49 -11.54 -19.23
N TYR A 661 20.86 -11.06 -18.16
CA TYR A 661 19.42 -10.87 -18.08
C TYR A 661 18.96 -9.77 -19.05
N VAL A 662 19.62 -8.61 -19.00
CA VAL A 662 19.27 -7.48 -19.87
C VAL A 662 19.58 -7.79 -21.33
N GLN A 663 20.67 -8.53 -21.63
CA GLN A 663 20.95 -9.02 -22.98
C GLN A 663 19.88 -10.02 -23.45
N SER A 664 19.35 -10.87 -22.57
CA SER A 664 18.24 -11.79 -22.90
C SER A 664 16.97 -11.03 -23.26
N MET A 665 16.65 -9.91 -22.58
CA MET A 665 15.58 -9.00 -22.99
C MET A 665 15.88 -8.36 -24.35
N MET A 666 17.10 -7.87 -24.53
CA MET A 666 17.53 -7.21 -25.76
C MET A 666 17.44 -8.12 -26.98
N ASP A 667 17.85 -9.38 -26.87
CA ASP A 667 17.78 -10.35 -27.97
C ASP A 667 16.34 -10.71 -28.33
N ALA A 668 15.43 -10.76 -27.35
CA ALA A 668 14.01 -11.03 -27.57
C ALA A 668 13.24 -9.83 -28.16
N ILE A 669 13.70 -8.60 -27.91
CA ILE A 669 13.01 -7.37 -28.32
C ILE A 669 13.46 -6.89 -29.72
N SER A 670 12.48 -6.45 -30.53
CA SER A 670 12.70 -6.03 -31.92
C SER A 670 13.32 -4.64 -32.06
N GLY A 671 12.97 -3.70 -31.18
CA GLY A 671 13.38 -2.29 -31.26
C GLY A 671 12.51 -1.46 -32.19
N GLY A 672 12.44 -0.16 -31.94
CA GLY A 672 11.51 0.76 -32.60
C GLY A 672 11.90 2.23 -32.40
N SER A 673 10.91 3.11 -32.34
CA SER A 673 11.09 4.52 -31.98
C SER A 673 9.85 5.03 -31.24
N PRO A 674 9.96 5.72 -30.09
CA PRO A 674 8.79 6.11 -29.30
C PRO A 674 7.76 6.93 -30.08
N LEU A 675 6.48 6.64 -29.85
CA LEU A 675 5.39 7.54 -30.23
C LEU A 675 5.57 8.85 -29.45
N ASN A 676 5.71 9.97 -30.15
CA ASN A 676 5.79 11.30 -29.55
C ASN A 676 5.01 12.28 -30.42
N THR A 677 3.90 12.79 -29.89
CA THR A 677 2.98 13.68 -30.58
C THR A 677 3.25 15.13 -30.24
N ASP A 678 3.01 16.06 -31.17
CA ASP A 678 3.03 17.50 -30.89
C ASP A 678 1.89 17.89 -29.92
N ALA A 679 2.04 19.02 -29.24
CA ALA A 679 1.04 19.51 -28.30
C ALA A 679 -0.34 19.69 -28.95
N ALA A 680 -1.39 19.31 -28.22
CA ALA A 680 -2.77 19.51 -28.67
C ALA A 680 -3.05 21.00 -28.93
N SER A 681 -3.57 21.28 -30.14
CA SER A 681 -3.98 22.63 -30.54
C SER A 681 -5.20 23.09 -29.76
N TRP A 682 -5.20 24.35 -29.32
CA TRP A 682 -6.36 24.97 -28.69
C TRP A 682 -7.58 24.95 -29.62
N ALA A 683 -8.76 24.65 -29.05
CA ALA A 683 -10.02 24.69 -29.79
C ALA A 683 -10.24 26.07 -30.46
N SER A 684 -10.69 26.08 -31.71
CA SER A 684 -10.98 27.32 -32.43
C SER A 684 -12.24 27.99 -31.87
N GLY A 685 -12.26 29.33 -31.82
CA GLY A 685 -13.37 30.06 -31.22
C GLY A 685 -13.13 31.56 -31.14
N SER A 686 -13.97 32.24 -30.33
CA SER A 686 -13.77 33.66 -30.00
C SER A 686 -12.69 33.84 -28.94
N ALA A 687 -12.08 35.02 -28.88
CA ALA A 687 -11.21 35.40 -27.78
C ALA A 687 -11.96 35.36 -26.44
N ALA A 688 -11.22 35.11 -25.36
CA ALA A 688 -11.78 35.09 -24.00
C ALA A 688 -12.08 36.51 -23.50
N GLY A 689 -13.09 36.61 -22.64
CA GLY A 689 -13.40 37.83 -21.90
C GLY A 689 -12.29 38.21 -20.90
N THR A 690 -12.40 39.42 -20.35
CA THR A 690 -11.55 39.86 -19.24
C THR A 690 -11.87 39.04 -17.98
N VAL A 691 -10.84 38.59 -17.26
CA VAL A 691 -11.00 37.98 -15.93
C VAL A 691 -11.28 39.09 -14.92
N THR A 692 -12.29 38.93 -14.07
CA THR A 692 -12.64 39.90 -13.01
C THR A 692 -12.51 39.26 -11.63
N GLY A 693 -12.65 40.05 -10.57
CA GLY A 693 -12.74 39.53 -9.21
C GLY A 693 -11.46 38.91 -8.66
N LEU A 694 -10.29 39.10 -9.30
CA LEU A 694 -9.04 38.51 -8.80
C LEU A 694 -8.73 39.03 -7.39
N THR A 695 -8.59 38.11 -6.45
CA THR A 695 -8.29 38.36 -5.04
C THR A 695 -7.24 37.36 -4.54
N VAL A 696 -6.52 37.77 -3.49
CA VAL A 696 -5.71 36.85 -2.67
C VAL A 696 -6.61 36.36 -1.54
N VAL A 697 -6.78 35.04 -1.43
CA VAL A 697 -7.60 34.40 -0.39
C VAL A 697 -6.77 34.21 0.87
N THR A 698 -5.59 33.58 0.72
CA THR A 698 -4.60 33.36 1.78
C THR A 698 -3.17 33.48 1.22
N SER A 699 -2.19 33.69 2.09
CA SER A 699 -0.77 33.63 1.75
C SER A 699 0.10 33.37 2.99
N ASP A 700 1.20 32.65 2.84
CA ASP A 700 2.05 32.27 3.96
C ASP A 700 3.57 32.37 3.63
N TYR A 701 4.44 31.55 4.25
CA TYR A 701 5.89 31.62 4.05
C TYR A 701 6.34 31.34 2.61
N SER A 702 5.64 30.50 1.85
CA SER A 702 6.07 30.10 0.51
C SER A 702 4.95 29.86 -0.52
N SER A 703 3.73 30.30 -0.21
CA SER A 703 2.56 30.05 -1.07
C SER A 703 1.52 31.15 -0.98
N ALA A 704 0.62 31.20 -1.97
CA ALA A 704 -0.55 32.07 -1.98
C ALA A 704 -1.73 31.47 -2.75
N GLU A 705 -2.91 31.49 -2.13
CA GLU A 705 -4.17 31.10 -2.74
C GLU A 705 -4.82 32.32 -3.41
N LEU A 706 -5.22 32.17 -4.67
CA LEU A 706 -5.84 33.19 -5.51
C LEU A 706 -7.19 32.70 -6.01
N SER A 707 -8.18 33.59 -6.09
CA SER A 707 -9.47 33.28 -6.71
C SER A 707 -9.99 34.44 -7.57
N TRP A 708 -10.74 34.12 -8.63
CA TRP A 708 -11.28 35.07 -9.63
C TRP A 708 -12.67 34.65 -10.15
N ASP A 709 -13.34 35.55 -10.87
CA ASP A 709 -14.60 35.25 -11.57
C ASP A 709 -14.34 34.53 -12.90
N ALA A 710 -15.21 33.59 -13.26
CA ALA A 710 -15.14 32.91 -14.56
C ALA A 710 -15.31 33.87 -15.75
N ALA A 711 -14.40 33.80 -16.74
CA ALA A 711 -14.44 34.62 -17.94
C ALA A 711 -15.21 33.93 -19.08
N SER A 712 -15.90 34.71 -19.91
CA SER A 712 -16.59 34.19 -21.10
C SER A 712 -15.61 33.65 -22.15
N ASN A 713 -15.99 32.56 -22.83
CA ASN A 713 -15.18 31.84 -23.82
C ASN A 713 -13.80 31.35 -23.33
N ALA A 714 -13.59 31.20 -22.02
CA ALA A 714 -12.36 30.66 -21.47
C ALA A 714 -12.20 29.16 -21.78
N LEU A 715 -11.01 28.77 -22.26
CA LEU A 715 -10.52 27.40 -22.39
C LEU A 715 -9.52 27.03 -21.29
N GLY A 716 -9.01 28.04 -20.57
CA GLY A 716 -8.13 27.92 -19.42
C GLY A 716 -7.81 29.30 -18.85
N TYR A 717 -7.10 29.33 -17.72
CA TYR A 717 -6.58 30.54 -17.10
C TYR A 717 -5.08 30.43 -16.91
N HIS A 718 -4.39 31.53 -17.12
CA HIS A 718 -2.95 31.67 -16.93
C HIS A 718 -2.69 32.70 -15.82
N VAL A 719 -1.92 32.31 -14.80
CA VAL A 719 -1.49 33.18 -13.69
C VAL A 719 -0.10 33.71 -13.99
N TYR A 720 0.07 35.03 -13.91
CA TYR A 720 1.33 35.70 -14.21
C TYR A 720 1.92 36.39 -12.98
N SER A 721 3.24 36.28 -12.82
CA SER A 721 4.04 37.07 -11.88
C SER A 721 5.09 37.86 -12.64
N SER A 722 5.10 39.19 -12.47
CA SER A 722 6.06 40.09 -13.15
C SER A 722 6.13 39.97 -14.69
N GLY A 723 5.10 39.40 -15.33
CA GLY A 723 5.04 39.15 -16.77
C GLY A 723 5.37 37.73 -17.22
N SER A 724 5.92 36.89 -16.33
CA SER A 724 6.13 35.45 -16.58
C SER A 724 4.90 34.64 -16.20
N LEU A 725 4.57 33.61 -16.98
CA LEU A 725 3.60 32.58 -16.58
C LEU A 725 4.19 31.81 -15.39
N ILE A 726 3.38 31.55 -14.36
CA ILE A 726 3.81 30.81 -13.15
C ILE A 726 2.90 29.65 -12.77
N ALA A 727 1.69 29.58 -13.35
CA ALA A 727 0.79 28.43 -13.26
C ALA A 727 -0.32 28.58 -14.31
N SER A 728 -0.92 27.48 -14.73
CA SER A 728 -2.14 27.47 -15.52
C SER A 728 -3.15 26.42 -15.06
N VAL A 729 -4.43 26.63 -15.39
CA VAL A 729 -5.53 25.70 -15.05
C VAL A 729 -6.59 25.63 -16.14
N PRO A 730 -7.32 24.50 -16.27
CA PRO A 730 -8.52 24.39 -17.10
C PRO A 730 -9.60 25.45 -16.78
N SER A 731 -10.48 25.74 -17.73
CA SER A 731 -11.51 26.78 -17.57
C SER A 731 -12.60 26.48 -16.53
N SER A 732 -12.68 25.23 -16.04
CA SER A 732 -13.53 24.82 -14.93
C SER A 732 -13.01 25.31 -13.57
N MET A 733 -11.75 25.73 -13.46
CA MET A 733 -11.10 26.12 -12.21
C MET A 733 -10.93 27.64 -12.13
N THR A 734 -11.34 28.23 -11.00
CA THR A 734 -11.27 29.69 -10.75
C THR A 734 -10.70 30.02 -9.36
N SER A 735 -9.99 29.06 -8.77
CA SER A 735 -9.12 29.23 -7.61
C SER A 735 -7.86 28.38 -7.82
N ILE A 736 -6.72 28.80 -7.25
CA ILE A 736 -5.45 28.07 -7.31
C ILE A 736 -4.52 28.51 -6.17
N THR A 737 -3.76 27.57 -5.61
CA THR A 737 -2.67 27.83 -4.67
C THR A 737 -1.34 27.76 -5.41
N ILE A 738 -0.67 28.90 -5.52
CA ILE A 738 0.67 29.01 -6.08
C ILE A 738 1.71 28.60 -5.03
N GLY A 739 2.57 27.64 -5.37
CA GLY A 739 3.69 27.18 -4.56
C GLY A 739 5.00 27.94 -4.79
N SER A 740 6.06 27.45 -4.15
CA SER A 740 7.47 27.83 -4.34
C SER A 740 7.78 29.33 -4.45
N LEU A 741 6.98 30.17 -3.78
CA LEU A 741 7.27 31.59 -3.61
C LEU A 741 8.39 31.74 -2.58
N ALA A 742 9.40 32.56 -2.87
CA ALA A 742 10.44 32.87 -1.90
C ALA A 742 9.85 33.59 -0.69
N SER A 743 10.31 33.26 0.51
CA SER A 743 9.85 33.86 1.77
C SER A 743 10.25 35.34 1.90
N GLY A 744 9.49 36.10 2.68
CA GLY A 744 9.71 37.53 2.91
C GLY A 744 9.65 38.41 1.65
N THR A 745 9.05 37.93 0.56
CA THR A 745 9.09 38.52 -0.78
C THR A 745 7.70 38.98 -1.22
N SER A 746 7.64 40.10 -1.95
CA SER A 746 6.40 40.65 -2.50
C SER A 746 6.27 40.38 -4.00
N TYR A 747 5.13 39.85 -4.40
CA TYR A 747 4.79 39.50 -5.78
C TYR A 747 3.57 40.29 -6.26
N THR A 748 3.61 40.76 -7.50
CA THR A 748 2.45 41.38 -8.17
C THR A 748 1.93 40.43 -9.22
N LEU A 749 0.70 39.95 -9.00
CA LEU A 749 0.08 38.86 -9.75
C LEU A 749 -1.14 39.36 -10.54
N TYR A 750 -1.38 38.77 -11.71
CA TYR A 750 -2.60 38.95 -12.49
C TYR A 750 -2.95 37.68 -13.27
N VAL A 751 -4.20 37.56 -13.70
CA VAL A 751 -4.70 36.40 -14.46
C VAL A 751 -5.20 36.85 -15.84
N THR A 752 -4.97 36.02 -16.86
CA THR A 752 -5.63 36.14 -18.17
C THR A 752 -6.34 34.85 -18.53
N ALA A 753 -7.53 34.93 -19.12
CA ALA A 753 -8.19 33.78 -19.71
C ALA A 753 -7.61 33.47 -21.10
N VAL A 754 -7.48 32.19 -21.44
CA VAL A 754 -7.13 31.70 -22.78
C VAL A 754 -8.41 31.49 -23.57
N GLY A 755 -8.53 32.09 -24.75
CA GLY A 755 -9.67 31.92 -25.65
C GLY A 755 -9.38 31.05 -26.86
N GLY A 756 -10.28 31.11 -27.84
CA GLY A 756 -10.20 30.35 -29.09
C GLY A 756 -8.85 30.48 -29.79
N GLY A 757 -8.31 29.35 -30.24
CA GLY A 757 -6.99 29.25 -30.87
C GLY A 757 -5.80 29.61 -29.97
N GLY A 758 -5.99 29.66 -28.64
CA GLY A 758 -4.96 30.06 -27.69
C GLY A 758 -4.84 31.58 -27.51
N THR A 759 -5.79 32.36 -28.03
CA THR A 759 -5.74 33.83 -27.98
C THR A 759 -6.01 34.32 -26.56
N LEU A 760 -5.02 34.94 -25.92
CA LEU A 760 -5.18 35.51 -24.57
C LEU A 760 -6.19 36.67 -24.55
N GLY A 761 -7.05 36.66 -23.54
CA GLY A 761 -7.95 37.76 -23.20
C GLY A 761 -7.22 38.93 -22.54
N SER A 762 -7.99 39.94 -22.10
CA SER A 762 -7.42 41.06 -21.33
C SER A 762 -7.09 40.64 -19.89
N SER A 763 -5.99 41.15 -19.34
CA SER A 763 -5.58 40.94 -17.95
C SER A 763 -6.65 41.40 -16.95
N SER A 764 -6.74 40.68 -15.84
CA SER A 764 -7.49 41.08 -14.65
C SER A 764 -6.94 42.36 -14.00
N ASN A 765 -7.57 42.79 -12.91
CA ASN A 765 -6.89 43.62 -11.92
C ASN A 765 -5.62 42.90 -11.40
N GLN A 766 -4.62 43.67 -11.00
CA GLN A 766 -3.45 43.13 -10.29
C GLN A 766 -3.76 42.99 -8.80
N VAL A 767 -3.13 42.02 -8.16
CA VAL A 767 -3.10 41.83 -6.71
C VAL A 767 -1.66 41.72 -6.21
N THR A 768 -1.41 42.10 -4.97
CA THR A 768 -0.09 41.95 -4.34
C THR A 768 -0.16 40.89 -3.25
N VAL A 769 0.73 39.91 -3.36
CA VAL A 769 1.01 38.90 -2.33
C VAL A 769 2.30 39.31 -1.62
N ALA A 770 2.36 39.18 -0.30
CA ALA A 770 3.61 39.29 0.46
C ALA A 770 3.77 38.03 1.32
N THR A 771 4.76 37.21 1.02
CA THR A 771 5.05 36.00 1.80
C THR A 771 5.65 36.36 3.15
N LYS A 772 5.41 35.52 4.17
CA LYS A 772 5.98 35.74 5.51
C LYS A 772 7.49 35.54 5.48
N SER A 773 8.23 36.30 6.30
CA SER A 773 9.68 36.11 6.48
C SER A 773 9.95 34.96 7.46
N LEU A 774 10.91 34.09 7.13
CA LEU A 774 11.34 32.98 8.00
C LEU A 774 12.00 33.52 9.29
N PRO A 775 11.62 33.03 10.49
CA PRO A 775 12.31 33.35 11.75
C PRO A 775 13.78 32.93 11.68
N ASP A 776 14.70 33.87 11.93
CA ASP A 776 16.15 33.71 11.80
C ASP A 776 16.64 33.09 10.47
N GLY A 777 15.83 33.18 9.40
CA GLY A 777 16.09 32.53 8.12
C GLY A 777 15.92 31.00 8.11
N LYS A 778 15.39 30.40 9.19
CA LYS A 778 15.24 28.95 9.35
C LYS A 778 13.89 28.46 8.81
N THR A 779 13.93 27.33 8.10
CA THR A 779 12.73 26.62 7.59
C THR A 779 12.13 25.64 8.60
N ILE A 780 12.92 25.18 9.57
CA ILE A 780 12.48 24.30 10.67
C ILE A 780 12.78 24.99 12.01
N ILE A 781 11.77 25.13 12.86
CA ILE A 781 11.85 25.81 14.17
C ILE A 781 11.03 25.07 15.23
N ASN A 782 11.06 25.57 16.48
CA ASN A 782 10.24 25.09 17.59
C ASN A 782 10.34 23.57 17.87
N TYR A 783 11.46 22.96 17.48
CA TYR A 783 11.70 21.53 17.63
C TYR A 783 12.05 21.16 19.08
N LYS A 784 11.55 20.01 19.55
CA LYS A 784 11.79 19.48 20.90
C LYS A 784 11.39 18.01 21.02
N ALA A 785 12.00 17.31 21.98
CA ALA A 785 11.56 15.99 22.44
C ALA A 785 10.85 16.07 23.80
N THR A 786 9.93 15.15 24.05
CA THR A 786 9.37 14.84 25.38
C THR A 786 9.51 13.33 25.60
N PRO A 787 10.65 12.86 26.11
CA PRO A 787 10.89 11.43 26.33
C PRO A 787 10.06 10.86 27.48
N GLY A 788 9.41 9.73 27.22
CA GLY A 788 8.87 8.83 28.24
C GLY A 788 9.67 7.54 28.34
N GLU A 789 9.29 6.63 29.23
CA GLU A 789 10.01 5.37 29.46
C GLU A 789 10.01 4.46 28.21
N SER A 790 8.85 4.30 27.56
CA SER A 790 8.66 3.41 26.40
C SER A 790 8.13 4.11 25.14
N SER A 791 7.90 5.42 25.20
CA SER A 791 7.39 6.21 24.08
C SER A 791 7.83 7.67 24.22
N THR A 792 8.06 8.33 23.09
CA THR A 792 8.55 9.71 23.04
C THR A 792 7.74 10.50 22.02
N VAL A 793 7.34 11.71 22.41
CA VAL A 793 6.74 12.68 21.50
C VAL A 793 7.83 13.65 21.05
N ILE A 794 8.02 13.80 19.74
CA ILE A 794 8.85 14.85 19.14
C ILE A 794 7.95 15.75 18.31
N GLU A 795 8.12 17.06 18.45
CA GLU A 795 7.37 18.10 17.75
C GLU A 795 8.36 19.02 17.04
N ALA A 796 8.03 19.53 15.85
CA ALA A 796 8.77 20.58 15.12
C ALA A 796 7.85 21.34 14.16
N ASP A 797 8.09 22.63 13.95
CA ASP A 797 7.39 23.42 12.93
C ASP A 797 8.23 23.47 11.64
N VAL A 798 7.69 22.95 10.53
CA VAL A 798 8.32 22.97 9.20
C VAL A 798 7.56 23.97 8.33
N LEU A 799 8.16 25.14 8.07
CA LEU A 799 7.47 26.32 7.56
C LEU A 799 7.29 26.38 6.03
N VAL A 800 7.99 25.52 5.29
CA VAL A 800 7.98 25.45 3.82
C VAL A 800 7.89 23.99 3.36
N PRO A 801 7.33 23.69 2.18
CA PRO A 801 7.18 22.32 1.69
C PRO A 801 8.50 21.62 1.41
N TYR A 802 8.55 20.31 1.65
CA TYR A 802 9.65 19.42 1.28
C TYR A 802 9.11 18.09 0.70
N SER A 803 9.91 17.33 -0.06
CA SER A 803 9.55 15.95 -0.45
C SER A 803 9.49 15.02 0.76
N PHE A 804 10.49 15.14 1.64
CA PHE A 804 10.69 14.28 2.79
C PHE A 804 10.92 15.13 4.04
N VAL A 805 10.27 14.74 5.14
CA VAL A 805 10.63 15.16 6.50
C VAL A 805 10.90 13.88 7.30
N ARG A 806 12.16 13.65 7.64
CA ARG A 806 12.65 12.49 8.39
C ARG A 806 13.04 12.88 9.79
N LEU A 807 12.89 11.94 10.71
CA LEU A 807 13.42 12.07 12.07
C LEU A 807 14.48 10.98 12.27
N TYR A 808 15.70 11.36 12.66
CA TYR A 808 16.72 10.41 13.07
C TYR A 808 16.94 10.49 14.58
N ILE A 809 17.15 9.35 15.24
CA ILE A 809 17.59 9.29 16.64
C ILE A 809 19.09 8.98 16.64
N TRP A 810 19.88 9.86 17.26
CA TRP A 810 21.34 9.78 17.28
C TRP A 810 21.88 9.49 18.67
N ASP A 811 23.00 8.77 18.79
CA ASP A 811 23.60 8.43 20.10
C ASP A 811 24.92 9.16 20.37
N SER A 812 25.69 9.46 19.32
CA SER A 812 27.07 9.94 19.40
C SER A 812 27.47 10.84 18.23
N VAL A 813 28.50 11.66 18.43
CA VAL A 813 29.23 12.35 17.36
C VAL A 813 30.34 11.42 16.88
N GLU A 814 30.47 11.24 15.56
CA GLU A 814 31.19 10.14 14.89
C GLU A 814 30.53 8.75 15.09
N CYS A 815 30.75 7.82 14.15
CA CYS A 815 30.23 6.44 14.20
C CYS A 815 31.34 5.43 14.48
N ASP A 816 31.05 4.38 15.26
CA ASP A 816 31.91 3.19 15.39
C ASP A 816 31.46 2.11 14.40
N PHE A 817 31.88 2.24 13.13
CA PHE A 817 31.43 1.34 12.05
C PHE A 817 31.86 -0.13 12.21
N ASP A 818 32.79 -0.43 13.13
CA ASP A 818 33.28 -1.79 13.37
C ASP A 818 32.44 -2.50 14.45
N ASP A 819 32.19 -1.85 15.61
CA ASP A 819 31.52 -2.45 16.77
C ASP A 819 30.05 -2.00 16.96
N ASP A 820 29.64 -0.83 16.46
CA ASP A 820 28.31 -0.21 16.65
C ASP A 820 27.87 0.60 15.41
N PRO A 821 27.65 -0.06 14.25
CA PRO A 821 27.44 0.62 12.97
C PRO A 821 26.12 1.37 12.94
N GLY A 822 26.16 2.64 12.52
CA GLY A 822 25.00 3.50 12.33
C GLY A 822 25.08 4.31 11.04
N TRP A 823 24.01 5.03 10.73
CA TRP A 823 23.94 5.94 9.59
C TRP A 823 24.42 7.34 9.98
N SER A 824 25.33 7.91 9.19
CA SER A 824 25.92 9.24 9.43
C SER A 824 25.00 10.38 8.95
N VAL A 825 24.66 11.32 9.83
CA VAL A 825 23.95 12.56 9.45
C VAL A 825 24.84 13.78 9.67
N ASN A 826 25.27 14.40 8.57
CA ASN A 826 26.24 15.49 8.56
C ASN A 826 25.65 16.80 9.11
N PHE A 827 26.39 17.45 10.01
CA PHE A 827 26.16 18.84 10.43
C PHE A 827 27.20 19.81 9.85
N LYS A 828 28.38 19.31 9.48
CA LYS A 828 29.37 19.98 8.64
C LYS A 828 29.88 18.98 7.58
N VAL A 829 30.67 19.45 6.62
CA VAL A 829 31.40 18.54 5.74
C VAL A 829 32.37 17.72 6.60
N ASP A 830 32.33 16.40 6.46
CA ASP A 830 33.11 15.40 7.21
C ASP A 830 32.88 15.32 8.75
N ASP A 831 31.98 16.13 9.35
CA ASP A 831 31.54 15.96 10.75
C ASP A 831 30.03 15.62 10.83
N TYR A 832 29.72 14.52 11.52
CA TYR A 832 28.40 13.89 11.55
C TYR A 832 28.05 13.27 12.91
N VAL A 833 26.75 13.11 13.16
CA VAL A 833 26.23 12.26 14.26
C VAL A 833 25.95 10.85 13.75
N CYS A 834 26.08 9.86 14.64
CA CYS A 834 25.71 8.48 14.35
C CYS A 834 24.25 8.21 14.73
N THR A 835 23.48 7.68 13.78
CA THR A 835 22.04 7.43 13.93
C THR A 835 21.72 5.95 13.80
N HIS A 836 20.86 5.45 14.70
CA HIS A 836 20.47 4.03 14.75
C HIS A 836 19.00 3.81 14.44
N TYR A 837 18.18 4.87 14.50
CA TYR A 837 16.79 4.83 14.10
C TYR A 837 16.46 5.98 13.16
N MET A 838 15.57 5.70 12.20
CA MET A 838 14.99 6.68 11.29
C MET A 838 13.46 6.54 11.30
N VAL A 839 12.75 7.65 11.23
CA VAL A 839 11.34 7.69 10.84
C VAL A 839 11.23 8.34 9.47
N GLU A 840 10.52 7.68 8.57
CA GLU A 840 10.07 8.25 7.30
C GLU A 840 8.57 7.98 7.16
N GLY A 841 7.78 9.04 6.90
CA GLY A 841 6.32 8.97 6.96
C GLY A 841 5.82 8.49 8.32
N THR A 842 5.10 7.37 8.33
CA THR A 842 4.60 6.69 9.54
C THR A 842 5.41 5.45 9.93
N THR A 843 6.55 5.17 9.29
CA THR A 843 7.33 3.95 9.55
C THR A 843 8.58 4.27 10.36
N LEU A 844 8.80 3.52 11.44
CA LEU A 844 10.04 3.51 12.21
C LEU A 844 10.95 2.39 11.68
N TYR A 845 12.20 2.74 11.43
CA TYR A 845 13.27 1.86 11.00
C TYR A 845 14.41 1.84 12.01
N SER A 846 15.11 0.71 12.10
CA SER A 846 16.43 0.59 12.73
C SER A 846 17.47 0.37 11.66
N TYR A 847 18.63 0.99 11.81
CA TYR A 847 19.76 0.78 10.90
C TYR A 847 20.25 -0.67 11.00
N ASN A 848 20.54 -1.29 9.86
CA ASN A 848 21.07 -2.66 9.80
C ASN A 848 22.21 -2.84 8.78
N GLY A 849 22.78 -1.73 8.30
CA GLY A 849 23.87 -1.75 7.33
C GLY A 849 25.21 -2.15 7.93
N VAL A 850 26.02 -2.87 7.15
CA VAL A 850 27.41 -3.19 7.48
C VAL A 850 28.31 -2.51 6.45
N LEU A 851 29.34 -1.81 6.91
CA LEU A 851 30.25 -1.08 6.03
C LEU A 851 31.00 -2.04 5.10
N PRO A 852 30.86 -1.94 3.76
CA PRO A 852 31.57 -2.83 2.84
C PRO A 852 33.08 -2.67 2.96
N ALA A 853 33.83 -3.77 2.81
CA ALA A 853 35.29 -3.75 2.96
C ALA A 853 35.95 -2.78 1.95
N GLY A 854 36.56 -1.71 2.47
CA GLY A 854 37.18 -0.65 1.68
C GLY A 854 36.26 0.53 1.31
N SER A 855 34.99 0.51 1.74
CA SER A 855 34.11 1.68 1.73
C SER A 855 34.40 2.58 2.93
N THR A 856 34.17 3.88 2.77
CA THR A 856 34.07 4.86 3.88
C THR A 856 32.66 5.44 4.01
N ALA A 857 31.71 4.99 3.18
CA ALA A 857 30.31 5.40 3.21
C ALA A 857 29.46 4.24 3.75
N PRO A 858 28.67 4.44 4.83
CA PRO A 858 27.70 3.45 5.27
C PRO A 858 26.66 3.20 4.16
N PRO A 859 26.20 1.96 3.94
CA PRO A 859 25.13 1.69 2.98
C PRO A 859 23.77 2.19 3.51
N TRP A 860 22.90 2.64 2.62
CA TRP A 860 21.51 2.95 2.97
C TRP A 860 20.75 1.65 3.23
N SER A 861 20.72 1.21 4.48
CA SER A 861 20.19 -0.09 4.87
C SER A 861 19.42 0.01 6.17
N TRP A 862 18.12 -0.23 6.08
CA TRP A 862 17.15 0.02 7.13
C TRP A 862 16.17 -1.16 7.26
N ALA A 863 15.99 -1.67 8.47
CA ALA A 863 14.98 -2.68 8.79
C ALA A 863 13.74 -2.01 9.40
N VAL A 864 12.53 -2.38 8.96
CA VAL A 864 11.28 -1.91 9.57
C VAL A 864 11.17 -2.45 11.00
N VAL A 865 10.92 -1.56 11.96
CA VAL A 865 10.73 -1.88 13.39
C VAL A 865 9.27 -1.80 13.78
N SER A 866 8.58 -0.72 13.38
CA SER A 866 7.23 -0.43 13.85
C SER A 866 6.56 0.67 13.02
N THR A 867 5.29 0.95 13.31
CA THR A 867 4.57 2.13 12.82
C THR A 867 4.48 3.17 13.93
N ILE A 868 4.55 4.45 13.58
CA ILE A 868 4.46 5.59 14.49
C ILE A 868 3.20 6.40 14.21
N THR A 869 2.75 7.22 15.17
CA THR A 869 1.72 8.22 14.89
C THR A 869 2.37 9.53 14.45
N LEU A 870 2.06 9.98 13.24
CA LEU A 870 2.41 11.30 12.73
C LEU A 870 1.12 12.12 12.63
N ASP A 871 1.04 13.20 13.39
CA ASP A 871 0.00 14.23 13.30
C ASP A 871 0.63 15.51 12.71
N VAL A 872 -0.03 16.12 11.72
CA VAL A 872 0.45 17.33 11.05
C VAL A 872 -0.67 18.36 11.06
N SER A 873 -0.45 19.47 11.76
CA SER A 873 -1.45 20.51 11.96
C SER A 873 -0.87 21.88 11.58
N GLY A 874 -1.25 22.38 10.41
CA GLY A 874 -0.62 23.57 9.82
C GLY A 874 0.86 23.29 9.55
N TYR A 875 1.75 23.95 10.30
CA TYR A 875 3.19 23.75 10.19
C TYR A 875 3.77 22.75 11.21
N THR A 876 3.01 22.41 12.24
CA THR A 876 3.52 21.57 13.33
C THR A 876 3.41 20.09 12.95
N TYR A 877 4.57 19.46 12.81
CA TYR A 877 4.73 18.01 12.73
C TYR A 877 4.89 17.45 14.13
N LYS A 878 4.20 16.35 14.41
CA LYS A 878 4.22 15.66 15.71
C LYS A 878 4.35 14.16 15.52
N TRP A 879 5.53 13.64 15.83
CA TRP A 879 5.84 12.21 15.85
C TRP A 879 5.63 11.65 17.26
N THR A 880 4.89 10.55 17.38
CA THR A 880 4.80 9.76 18.61
C THR A 880 5.44 8.40 18.37
N LEU A 881 6.63 8.21 18.92
CA LEU A 881 7.46 7.03 18.71
C LEU A 881 7.17 5.94 19.74
N PRO A 882 7.23 4.65 19.38
CA PRO A 882 7.30 3.52 20.31
C PRO A 882 8.73 3.29 20.84
N LEU A 883 9.52 4.37 20.93
CA LEU A 883 10.86 4.40 21.51
C LEU A 883 10.85 5.36 22.69
N GLY A 884 11.55 5.01 23.76
CA GLY A 884 11.68 5.84 24.96
C GLY A 884 12.98 5.53 25.71
N THR A 885 13.17 6.16 26.86
CA THR A 885 14.43 6.14 27.64
C THR A 885 14.84 4.75 28.15
N SER A 886 13.95 3.76 28.13
CA SER A 886 14.27 2.34 28.39
C SER A 886 14.97 1.63 27.22
N THR A 887 14.95 2.22 26.03
CA THR A 887 15.48 1.62 24.78
C THR A 887 16.64 2.43 24.22
N VAL A 888 16.47 3.74 24.06
CA VAL A 888 17.48 4.67 23.50
C VAL A 888 17.23 6.09 24.02
N ASP A 889 18.27 6.92 24.06
CA ASP A 889 18.12 8.33 24.39
C ASP A 889 17.46 9.10 23.24
N THR A 890 16.14 9.15 23.27
CA THR A 890 15.29 9.89 22.32
C THR A 890 15.23 11.40 22.58
N SER A 891 15.98 11.94 23.55
CA SER A 891 16.19 13.39 23.64
C SER A 891 17.11 13.91 22.53
N LYS A 892 17.93 13.02 21.96
CA LYS A 892 18.83 13.30 20.85
C LYS A 892 18.19 12.94 19.52
N PHE A 893 17.89 13.94 18.70
CA PHE A 893 17.28 13.72 17.40
C PHE A 893 17.76 14.74 16.35
N VAL A 894 17.52 14.38 15.08
CA VAL A 894 17.69 15.25 13.92
C VAL A 894 16.38 15.29 13.17
N VAL A 895 15.82 16.49 12.94
CA VAL A 895 14.77 16.66 11.92
C VAL A 895 15.47 17.04 10.62
N GLN A 896 15.43 16.13 9.65
CA GLN A 896 15.94 16.34 8.30
C GLN A 896 14.77 16.67 7.37
N ALA A 897 14.89 17.70 6.56
CA ALA A 897 13.98 17.97 5.46
C ALA A 897 14.73 18.08 4.13
N GLN A 898 14.21 17.43 3.08
CA GLN A 898 14.88 17.26 1.78
C GLN A 898 13.88 17.30 0.61
N GLY A 899 14.32 17.84 -0.53
CA GLY A 899 13.55 17.91 -1.77
C GLY A 899 12.71 19.18 -1.88
N TYR A 900 12.76 19.86 -3.02
CA TYR A 900 12.06 21.14 -3.33
C TYR A 900 12.44 22.36 -2.48
N ASN A 901 13.19 22.17 -1.40
CA ASN A 901 13.94 23.20 -0.68
C ASN A 901 15.32 22.65 -0.28
N PRO A 902 16.31 23.51 0.01
CA PRO A 902 17.66 23.07 0.38
C PRO A 902 17.66 22.10 1.56
N LEU A 903 18.45 21.02 1.44
CA LEU A 903 18.62 20.01 2.50
C LEU A 903 18.92 20.69 3.84
N THR A 904 18.03 20.49 4.80
CA THR A 904 18.09 21.11 6.12
C THR A 904 18.07 20.04 7.19
N ASN A 905 19.16 19.94 7.96
CA ASN A 905 19.23 19.14 9.17
C ASN A 905 19.19 20.10 10.37
N VAL A 906 18.18 19.99 11.24
CA VAL A 906 18.22 20.63 12.57
C VAL A 906 18.41 19.56 13.64
N PHE A 907 19.33 19.83 14.56
CA PHE A 907 19.78 18.89 15.58
C PHE A 907 19.33 19.38 16.95
N GLU A 908 18.92 18.44 17.79
CA GLU A 908 18.74 18.64 19.22
C GLU A 908 19.44 17.48 19.96
N PRO A 909 20.30 17.76 20.94
CA PRO A 909 21.02 19.03 21.13
C PRO A 909 21.97 19.33 19.95
N ASP A 910 22.57 20.52 19.91
CA ASP A 910 23.54 20.90 18.88
C ASP A 910 24.84 20.05 18.97
N PRO A 911 25.16 19.22 17.97
CA PRO A 911 26.36 18.37 17.99
C PRO A 911 27.65 19.17 17.80
N THR A 912 27.59 20.41 17.29
CA THR A 912 28.80 21.24 17.09
C THR A 912 29.45 21.67 18.39
N ALA A 913 28.75 21.53 19.53
CA ALA A 913 29.32 21.71 20.85
C ALA A 913 30.26 20.58 21.28
N TYR A 914 30.30 19.44 20.57
CA TYR A 914 31.08 18.26 20.95
C TYR A 914 32.11 17.90 19.86
N ASP A 915 33.30 17.50 20.29
CA ASP A 915 34.31 16.88 19.43
C ASP A 915 34.85 15.63 20.12
N CYS A 916 34.62 14.45 19.56
CA CYS A 916 35.09 13.18 20.13
C CYS A 916 36.54 12.84 19.74
N LYS A 917 37.21 13.71 18.97
CA LYS A 917 38.63 13.60 18.64
C LYS A 917 39.49 13.83 19.89
N GLY A 918 40.71 13.34 19.84
CA GLY A 918 41.65 13.42 20.96
C GLY A 918 43.05 12.97 20.55
N SER A 919 43.91 12.67 21.52
CA SER A 919 45.20 12.04 21.25
C SER A 919 45.00 10.67 20.56
N SER A 920 45.88 10.28 19.64
CA SER A 920 45.90 8.91 19.10
C SER A 920 46.12 7.84 20.19
N MET A 921 46.71 8.25 21.32
CA MET A 921 46.87 7.44 22.54
C MET A 921 45.56 7.23 23.32
N CYS A 922 44.44 7.83 22.89
CA CYS A 922 43.12 7.60 23.49
C CYS A 922 42.58 6.17 23.30
N THR A 923 43.28 5.36 22.52
CA THR A 923 43.11 3.91 22.38
C THR A 923 43.82 3.08 23.47
N THR A 924 44.51 3.73 24.42
CA THR A 924 45.23 3.04 25.50
C THR A 924 44.27 2.22 26.37
N PRO A 925 44.56 0.93 26.66
CA PRO A 925 43.76 0.12 27.57
C PRO A 925 43.60 0.77 28.95
N ASP A 926 42.43 0.56 29.56
CA ASP A 926 42.01 1.13 30.85
C ASP A 926 41.88 2.67 30.93
N LEU A 927 42.14 3.42 29.84
CA LEU A 927 42.07 4.89 29.85
C LEU A 927 40.71 5.43 30.33
N LEU A 928 39.59 4.85 29.88
CA LEU A 928 38.25 5.27 30.33
C LEU A 928 38.09 5.16 31.85
N LYS A 929 38.56 4.05 32.46
CA LYS A 929 38.54 3.87 33.92
C LYS A 929 39.37 4.93 34.64
N TRP A 930 40.49 5.35 34.04
CA TRP A 930 41.29 6.46 34.56
C TRP A 930 40.55 7.80 34.41
N CYS A 931 39.84 8.04 33.31
CA CYS A 931 39.02 9.25 33.14
C CYS A 931 37.90 9.31 34.19
N ASP A 932 37.18 8.20 34.38
CA ASP A 932 36.12 8.08 35.38
C ASP A 932 36.67 8.25 36.81
N HIS A 933 37.87 7.74 37.09
CA HIS A 933 38.51 7.96 38.39
C HIS A 933 38.96 9.42 38.57
N ALA A 934 39.53 10.05 37.53
CA ALA A 934 39.95 11.44 37.56
C ALA A 934 38.76 12.38 37.84
N VAL A 935 37.64 12.21 37.12
CA VAL A 935 36.45 13.06 37.30
C VAL A 935 35.76 12.81 38.65
N ASN A 936 35.72 11.57 39.13
CA ASN A 936 35.09 11.24 40.42
C ASN A 936 35.98 11.53 41.63
N THR A 937 37.24 11.94 41.43
CA THR A 937 38.16 12.43 42.47
C THR A 937 38.45 13.94 42.39
N LEU A 938 37.69 14.67 41.56
CA LEU A 938 37.63 16.13 41.64
C LEU A 938 37.19 16.58 43.05
N TYR A 939 37.65 17.76 43.46
CA TYR A 939 36.97 18.52 44.51
C TYR A 939 35.60 18.92 43.94
N ARG A 940 34.51 18.58 44.65
CA ARG A 940 33.12 18.71 44.17
C ARG A 940 32.38 19.79 44.96
N ASP A 941 32.48 21.01 44.48
CA ASP A 941 31.79 22.20 44.96
C ASP A 941 31.21 23.02 43.79
N ASP A 942 30.47 24.07 44.12
CA ASP A 942 29.87 25.02 43.17
C ASP A 942 30.72 26.31 43.01
N ASP A 943 31.77 26.48 43.81
CA ASP A 943 32.71 27.60 43.64
C ASP A 943 33.65 27.30 42.45
N PRO A 944 34.00 28.30 41.60
CA PRO A 944 34.81 28.09 40.40
C PRO A 944 36.29 27.91 40.76
N PHE A 945 36.64 26.70 41.20
CA PHE A 945 37.96 26.31 41.71
C PHE A 945 38.95 25.91 40.60
N TYR A 946 38.47 25.41 39.47
CA TYR A 946 39.31 25.00 38.35
C TYR A 946 39.42 26.12 37.31
N HIS A 947 40.63 26.35 36.79
CA HIS A 947 40.87 27.44 35.83
C HIS A 947 41.78 27.01 34.69
N SER A 948 41.56 27.53 33.48
CA SER A 948 42.50 27.42 32.37
C SER A 948 43.89 27.96 32.77
N THR A 949 44.94 27.47 32.12
CA THR A 949 46.30 28.01 32.31
C THR A 949 46.39 29.42 31.76
N GLU A 950 46.46 30.43 32.64
CA GLU A 950 46.60 31.83 32.27
C GLU A 950 48.07 32.25 32.15
N VAL A 951 48.36 33.08 31.15
CA VAL A 951 49.65 33.79 30.99
C VAL A 951 49.40 35.28 31.19
N ILE A 952 49.74 35.80 32.37
CA ILE A 952 49.59 37.21 32.72
C ILE A 952 50.98 37.85 32.72
N ASP A 953 51.17 38.92 31.95
CA ASP A 953 52.43 39.66 31.80
C ASP A 953 53.68 38.82 31.48
N GLY A 954 53.49 37.62 30.92
CA GLY A 954 54.55 36.68 30.52
C GLY A 954 54.90 35.61 31.56
N ASP A 955 54.31 35.65 32.75
CA ASP A 955 54.40 34.60 33.76
C ASP A 955 53.23 33.60 33.60
N VAL A 956 53.53 32.30 33.70
CA VAL A 956 52.54 31.21 33.65
C VAL A 956 51.99 30.97 35.05
N TYR A 957 50.71 31.25 35.27
CA TYR A 957 50.05 30.98 36.54
C TYR A 957 49.49 29.56 36.55
N SER A 958 50.14 28.66 37.30
CA SER A 958 49.71 27.25 37.41
C SER A 958 48.53 27.10 38.38
N SER A 959 47.33 27.32 37.88
CA SER A 959 46.06 26.87 38.46
C SER A 959 45.90 25.34 38.33
N GLN A 960 44.95 24.75 39.07
CA GLN A 960 44.45 23.42 38.70
C GLN A 960 43.46 23.60 37.55
N SER A 961 43.83 23.13 36.35
CA SER A 961 42.91 23.09 35.21
C SER A 961 41.91 21.94 35.28
N GLY A 962 42.08 21.01 36.22
CA GLY A 962 41.21 19.86 36.40
C GLY A 962 41.91 18.79 37.22
N ASN A 963 41.71 17.53 36.88
CA ASN A 963 42.37 16.39 37.52
C ASN A 963 42.78 15.33 36.49
N CYS A 964 43.70 14.45 36.88
CA CYS A 964 44.06 13.27 36.12
C CYS A 964 44.14 12.03 37.02
N TRP A 965 44.17 10.86 36.40
CA TRP A 965 44.49 9.60 37.06
C TRP A 965 45.29 8.71 36.10
N GLY A 966 46.15 7.82 36.62
CA GLY A 966 46.95 6.95 35.75
C GLY A 966 47.89 5.97 36.46
N ASP A 967 48.77 5.35 35.68
CA ASP A 967 49.78 4.38 36.14
C ASP A 967 51.16 5.01 36.44
N GLN A 968 51.17 6.30 36.78
CA GLN A 968 52.36 7.17 36.90
C GLN A 968 53.09 7.50 35.59
N THR A 969 52.90 6.76 34.50
CA THR A 969 53.43 7.10 33.17
C THR A 969 52.35 7.51 32.17
N ARG A 970 51.17 6.90 32.26
CA ARG A 970 50.06 7.02 31.32
C ARG A 970 48.80 7.29 32.13
N GLY A 971 47.98 8.23 31.70
CA GLY A 971 46.75 8.57 32.41
C GLY A 971 45.70 9.22 31.52
N CYS A 972 44.54 9.47 32.10
CA CYS A 972 43.52 10.34 31.53
C CYS A 972 43.43 11.62 32.36
N GLY A 973 43.33 12.77 31.70
CA GLY A 973 43.03 14.06 32.31
C GLY A 973 41.66 14.55 31.88
N VAL A 974 40.95 15.20 32.81
CA VAL A 974 39.72 15.96 32.57
C VAL A 974 39.99 17.39 33.01
N PHE A 975 39.97 18.35 32.08
CA PHE A 975 40.45 19.71 32.33
C PHE A 975 39.75 20.78 31.49
N ILE A 976 39.68 22.01 32.02
CA ILE A 976 39.20 23.21 31.33
C ILE A 976 40.34 23.93 30.59
N GLN A 977 40.00 24.50 29.45
CA GLN A 977 40.87 25.24 28.53
C GLN A 977 40.10 26.46 27.97
N GLY A 978 40.83 27.40 27.38
CA GLY A 978 40.31 28.68 26.86
C GLY A 978 40.99 29.88 27.53
N ASP A 979 40.57 31.09 27.17
CA ASP A 979 41.13 32.33 27.72
C ASP A 979 40.29 32.82 28.91
N ASN A 980 40.91 32.96 30.09
CA ASN A 980 40.27 33.37 31.35
C ASN A 980 39.10 32.48 31.80
N CYS A 981 39.20 31.18 31.54
CA CYS A 981 38.15 30.20 31.82
C CYS A 981 38.22 29.70 33.27
N SER A 982 37.06 29.61 33.91
CA SER A 982 36.91 29.11 35.29
C SER A 982 35.65 28.28 35.43
N ILE A 983 35.71 27.18 36.18
CA ILE A 983 34.61 26.21 36.30
C ILE A 983 34.60 25.58 37.70
N SER A 984 33.40 25.28 38.20
CA SER A 984 33.23 24.59 39.47
C SER A 984 33.55 23.11 39.35
N GLY A 985 33.81 22.44 40.47
CA GLY A 985 34.01 20.98 40.48
C GLY A 985 32.77 20.21 40.06
N ASN A 986 31.58 20.73 40.37
CA ASN A 986 30.31 20.17 39.91
C ASN A 986 30.11 20.35 38.41
N ASP A 987 30.37 21.53 37.86
CA ASP A 987 30.21 21.80 36.43
C ASP A 987 31.24 21.04 35.59
N LEU A 988 32.49 20.93 36.03
CA LEU A 988 33.51 20.14 35.32
C LEU A 988 33.16 18.65 35.25
N TRP A 989 32.50 18.13 36.30
CA TRP A 989 31.96 16.77 36.27
C TRP A 989 30.70 16.66 35.40
N ASN A 990 29.82 17.65 35.40
CA ASN A 990 28.64 17.70 34.52
C ASN A 990 29.07 17.73 33.04
N ASP A 991 30.08 18.54 32.70
CA ASP A 991 30.61 18.63 31.34
C ASP A 991 31.30 17.33 30.90
N TYR A 992 31.97 16.62 31.82
CA TYR A 992 32.40 15.24 31.55
C TYR A 992 31.22 14.32 31.22
N GLN A 993 30.12 14.40 31.98
CA GLN A 993 28.90 13.66 31.65
C GLN A 993 28.31 14.11 30.31
N ASN A 994 28.40 15.39 29.93
CA ASN A 994 27.95 15.86 28.63
C ASN A 994 28.80 15.27 27.49
N ILE A 995 30.14 15.26 27.62
CA ILE A 995 31.05 14.63 26.64
C ILE A 995 30.75 13.13 26.48
N ARG A 996 30.51 12.41 27.58
CA ARG A 996 30.23 10.96 27.56
C ARG A 996 28.81 10.62 27.10
N ASN A 997 27.82 11.25 27.69
CA ASN A 997 26.43 10.84 27.59
C ASN A 997 25.65 11.64 26.55
N VAL A 998 26.04 12.89 26.26
CA VAL A 998 25.38 13.73 25.24
C VAL A 998 26.14 13.70 23.92
N GLY A 999 27.43 14.03 23.92
CA GLY A 999 28.30 13.86 22.74
C GLY A 999 28.58 12.40 22.37
N GLY A 1000 28.36 11.45 23.28
CA GLY A 1000 28.55 10.01 23.04
C GLY A 1000 30.02 9.56 22.95
N CYS A 1001 30.96 10.43 23.31
CA CYS A 1001 32.38 10.21 23.06
C CYS A 1001 32.94 9.06 23.90
N LYS A 1002 33.20 7.90 23.28
CA LYS A 1002 33.54 6.63 23.96
C LYS A 1002 34.98 6.61 24.55
N LYS A 1003 35.93 7.40 24.00
CA LYS A 1003 37.37 7.34 24.35
C LYS A 1003 37.88 8.64 24.97
N CYS A 1004 38.15 9.65 24.15
CA CYS A 1004 38.43 11.03 24.53
C CYS A 1004 37.38 11.94 23.91
N GLY A 1005 37.43 13.23 24.21
CA GLY A 1005 36.60 14.23 23.56
C GLY A 1005 36.60 15.55 24.30
N SER A 1006 35.90 16.53 23.78
CA SER A 1006 35.78 17.86 24.34
C SER A 1006 34.39 18.46 24.14
N PHE A 1007 34.04 19.42 25.00
CA PHE A 1007 32.78 20.14 25.00
C PHE A 1007 33.03 21.65 25.02
N HIS A 1008 32.58 22.31 23.96
CA HIS A 1008 32.55 23.76 23.79
C HIS A 1008 31.34 24.33 24.54
N ARG A 1009 31.62 25.04 25.63
CA ARG A 1009 30.61 25.72 26.46
C ARG A 1009 30.19 27.05 25.83
N GLU A 1010 28.99 27.51 26.15
CA GLU A 1010 28.45 28.81 25.70
C GLU A 1010 29.27 30.02 26.17
N ASP A 1011 30.02 29.88 27.27
CA ASP A 1011 30.95 30.90 27.79
C ASP A 1011 32.27 31.01 26.99
N GLY A 1012 32.45 30.18 25.95
CA GLY A 1012 33.64 30.12 25.11
C GLY A 1012 34.75 29.21 25.65
N CYS A 1013 34.54 28.58 26.82
CA CYS A 1013 35.48 27.66 27.41
C CYS A 1013 35.34 26.25 26.83
N LEU A 1014 36.42 25.48 26.93
CA LEU A 1014 36.51 24.12 26.42
C LEU A 1014 36.85 23.16 27.54
N VAL A 1015 35.95 22.23 27.88
CA VAL A 1015 36.28 21.10 28.74
C VAL A 1015 36.77 19.96 27.86
N THR A 1016 37.92 19.38 28.20
CA THR A 1016 38.58 18.33 27.41
C THR A 1016 38.90 17.12 28.29
N VAL A 1017 38.61 15.94 27.76
CA VAL A 1017 38.98 14.63 28.28
C VAL A 1017 40.01 14.03 27.33
N ASN A 1018 41.26 13.88 27.77
CA ASN A 1018 42.34 13.42 26.90
C ASN A 1018 43.37 12.55 27.63
N TYR A 1019 44.14 11.79 26.85
CA TYR A 1019 45.33 11.11 27.33
C TYR A 1019 46.37 12.11 27.84
N VAL A 1020 46.96 11.83 29.01
CA VAL A 1020 48.05 12.61 29.60
C VAL A 1020 49.24 11.70 29.96
N TYR A 1021 50.44 12.28 29.93
CA TYR A 1021 51.68 11.63 30.37
C TYR A 1021 52.04 12.10 31.79
N ASP A 1022 52.75 11.27 32.56
CA ASP A 1022 53.22 11.57 33.93
C ASP A 1022 52.15 12.12 34.90
N CYS A 1023 50.96 11.52 34.91
CA CYS A 1023 49.95 11.87 35.92
C CYS A 1023 50.40 11.47 37.33
N SER A 1024 50.45 12.43 38.26
CA SER A 1024 50.92 12.22 39.64
C SER A 1024 49.94 11.44 40.53
N ASN A 1025 48.66 11.39 40.16
CA ASN A 1025 47.58 10.83 40.97
C ASN A 1025 47.31 9.39 40.53
N HIS A 1026 47.33 8.45 41.49
CA HIS A 1026 47.45 7.00 41.28
C HIS A 1026 46.87 6.17 42.43
#